data_AF-A0A2N3BCE0-F1
#
_entry.id   AF-A0A2N3BCE0-F1
#
_cell.length_a   1.000
_cell.length_b   1.000
_cell.length_c   1.000
_cell.angle_alpha   90.00
_cell.angle_beta   90.00
_cell.angle_gamma   90.00
#
_symmetry.space_group_name_H-M   'P 1'
#
loop_
_entity.id
_entity.type
_entity.pdbx_description
1 polymer ?
#
loop_
_entity_poly.entity_id
_entity_poly.type
_entity_poly.pdbx_seq_one_letter_code
_entity_poly.pdbx_strand_id
1 'polypeptide(L)'
;MRHGPTILTALAFVLAFALAAVAAGTAATMIEMGTRKAAQLQLDIGGHDWAEISADGLQLRLAGTAPSEAHRFRVLSLLGEVVDSSRIVDQSDVARPTAVAPPAFSLEMLRNDDGISLIGLVPAATDRERLVAELGASAGGGQVTDMLESADYREPDGWARALNFGISALKALPRSKISVSANRVAITAIADSASEKGRIETDLRRRTPASLRLELDISAPRPVITPFTLRFLIDAEGARFDACSADTERAQARILQAARRAGATGALGCTLGMGVPSPNWAEAVEMGLGALAGIGGGSITFSDADIALIAAENVSQADFDRVVGELESNLPAVFSLHAELPEKLANGVATAVEPPEFFATLSADGAVQLRGRVPDARARDALHALAAAEFGQDAVYLATRIYPDLPGGWTARVLTSIEALGMLDAGNVQVRADVIRLSGETQDALASDTISRLFVSRLGEGANIELALNYTAPPEPDAAGPSGEECVARLNAVLTENKITFEPGSSVITAAAAPTIDALAAIVRDCEEVPMQIGGHTDSQGSEDMNLRLSQGRARAVVVALQQRRVLTGSIVSQGFGETQPIADNGTEAGREANRRIEFLLLDGDAATAATGPVKVTGPDITADRPAPRPTQPTP
;
A
#
# COMPACT_ATOMS: atom_id res chain seq x y z
N MET A 1 21.68 86.61 -86.31
CA MET A 1 20.71 86.92 -85.21
C MET A 1 19.36 86.29 -85.55
N ARG A 2 19.08 85.07 -85.07
CA ARG A 2 17.80 84.36 -85.34
C ARG A 2 17.49 83.21 -84.32
N HIS A 3 17.89 83.34 -83.05
CA HIS A 3 17.62 82.33 -82.00
C HIS A 3 16.81 82.86 -80.79
N GLY A 4 16.45 84.14 -80.76
CA GLY A 4 15.61 84.74 -79.71
C GLY A 4 14.19 84.15 -79.59
N PRO A 5 13.45 83.89 -80.69
CA PRO A 5 12.07 83.42 -80.56
C PRO A 5 11.97 81.95 -80.11
N THR A 6 12.95 81.10 -80.41
CA THR A 6 12.92 79.66 -80.06
C THR A 6 13.16 79.39 -78.57
N ILE A 7 14.00 80.21 -77.92
CA ILE A 7 14.27 80.08 -76.47
C ILE A 7 13.06 80.56 -75.66
N LEU A 8 12.41 81.64 -76.09
CA LEU A 8 11.21 82.16 -75.42
C LEU A 8 10.04 81.17 -75.49
N THR A 9 9.84 80.52 -76.64
CA THR A 9 8.82 79.47 -76.79
C THR A 9 9.12 78.25 -75.93
N ALA A 10 10.39 77.80 -75.87
CA ALA A 10 10.77 76.67 -75.02
C ALA A 10 10.55 76.98 -73.52
N LEU A 11 10.89 78.20 -73.08
CA LEU A 11 10.65 78.64 -71.70
C LEU A 11 9.15 78.69 -71.37
N ALA A 12 8.30 79.12 -72.31
CA ALA A 12 6.86 79.12 -72.14
C ALA A 12 6.26 77.71 -72.04
N PHE A 13 6.75 76.75 -72.83
CA PHE A 13 6.33 75.34 -72.72
C PHE A 13 6.78 74.70 -71.39
N VAL A 14 8.01 75.00 -70.93
CA VAL A 14 8.50 74.52 -69.63
C VAL A 14 7.69 75.13 -68.47
N LEU A 15 7.37 76.42 -68.54
CA LEU A 15 6.55 77.09 -67.53
C LEU A 15 5.10 76.55 -67.53
N ALA A 16 4.51 76.34 -68.71
CA ALA A 16 3.18 75.74 -68.85
C ALA A 16 3.15 74.29 -68.33
N PHE A 17 4.19 73.50 -68.62
CA PHE A 17 4.34 72.15 -68.07
C PHE A 17 4.49 72.17 -66.55
N ALA A 18 5.30 73.07 -66.00
CA ALA A 18 5.46 73.21 -64.55
C ALA A 18 4.14 73.64 -63.88
N LEU A 19 3.43 74.64 -64.44
CA LEU A 19 2.11 75.06 -63.96
C LEU A 19 1.08 73.93 -64.05
N ALA A 20 1.05 73.19 -65.14
CA ALA A 20 0.15 72.05 -65.32
C ALA A 20 0.49 70.90 -64.35
N ALA A 21 1.77 70.62 -64.12
CA ALA A 21 2.22 69.61 -63.16
C ALA A 21 1.88 70.02 -61.72
N VAL A 22 2.05 71.29 -61.36
CA VAL A 22 1.63 71.83 -60.06
C VAL A 22 0.10 71.76 -59.92
N ALA A 23 -0.66 72.19 -60.92
CA ALA A 23 -2.12 72.12 -60.90
C ALA A 23 -2.65 70.68 -60.83
N ALA A 24 -2.02 69.75 -61.53
CA ALA A 24 -2.36 68.33 -61.46
C ALA A 24 -1.99 67.72 -60.10
N GLY A 25 -0.83 68.08 -59.54
CA GLY A 25 -0.41 67.65 -58.21
C GLY A 25 -1.31 68.20 -57.10
N THR A 26 -1.74 69.46 -57.19
CA THR A 26 -2.69 70.05 -56.22
C THR A 26 -4.08 69.46 -56.36
N ALA A 27 -4.55 69.18 -57.58
CA ALA A 27 -5.83 68.50 -57.79
C ALA A 27 -5.80 67.05 -57.27
N ALA A 28 -4.73 66.30 -57.51
CA ALA A 28 -4.56 64.94 -57.01
C ALA A 28 -4.54 64.91 -55.47
N THR A 29 -3.76 65.78 -54.84
CA THR A 29 -3.70 65.88 -53.37
C THR A 29 -5.03 66.31 -52.76
N MET A 30 -5.80 67.20 -53.41
CA MET A 30 -7.16 67.55 -52.96
C MET A 30 -8.12 66.35 -53.03
N ILE A 31 -8.08 65.56 -54.12
CA ILE A 31 -8.91 64.37 -54.28
C ILE A 31 -8.55 63.31 -53.23
N GLU A 32 -7.25 63.07 -53.01
CA GLU A 32 -6.76 62.12 -52.02
C GLU A 32 -7.16 62.53 -50.60
N MET A 33 -6.96 63.79 -50.23
CA MET A 33 -7.39 64.31 -48.92
C MET A 33 -8.90 64.24 -48.74
N GLY A 34 -9.68 64.55 -49.78
CA GLY A 34 -11.14 64.46 -49.75
C GLY A 34 -11.62 63.02 -49.55
N THR A 35 -11.08 62.09 -50.35
CA THR A 35 -11.42 60.67 -50.30
C THR A 35 -11.03 60.06 -48.95
N ARG A 36 -9.81 60.32 -48.46
CA ARG A 36 -9.35 59.87 -47.15
C ARG A 36 -10.24 60.41 -46.03
N LYS A 37 -10.59 61.70 -46.05
CA LYS A 37 -11.41 62.32 -45.01
C LYS A 37 -12.84 61.76 -44.99
N ALA A 38 -13.42 61.51 -46.17
CA ALA A 38 -14.74 60.89 -46.29
C ALA A 38 -14.74 59.44 -45.77
N ALA A 39 -13.72 58.66 -46.14
CA ALA A 39 -13.56 57.28 -45.70
C ALA A 39 -13.28 57.17 -44.19
N GLN A 40 -12.40 58.01 -43.66
CA GLN A 40 -12.10 58.07 -42.23
C GLN A 40 -13.35 58.42 -41.41
N LEU A 41 -14.15 59.40 -41.87
CA LEU A 41 -15.39 59.78 -41.18
C LEU A 41 -16.37 58.60 -41.06
N GLN A 42 -16.48 57.75 -42.09
CA GLN A 42 -17.34 56.56 -42.03
C GLN A 42 -16.83 55.53 -41.03
N LEU A 43 -15.51 55.34 -40.94
CA LEU A 43 -14.93 54.45 -39.93
C LEU A 43 -15.12 54.96 -38.51
N ASP A 44 -14.92 56.27 -38.30
CA ASP A 44 -15.06 56.90 -36.99
C ASP A 44 -16.51 56.84 -36.50
N ILE A 45 -17.49 57.09 -37.39
CA ILE A 45 -18.92 56.94 -37.07
C ILE A 45 -19.27 55.47 -36.75
N GLY A 46 -18.65 54.52 -37.47
CA GLY A 46 -18.84 53.10 -37.26
C GLY A 46 -18.10 52.50 -36.06
N GLY A 47 -17.27 53.28 -35.36
CA GLY A 47 -16.42 52.81 -34.26
C GLY A 47 -15.43 51.74 -34.71
N HIS A 48 -14.81 51.93 -35.88
CA HIS A 48 -13.88 50.98 -36.50
C HIS A 48 -12.41 51.42 -36.31
N ASP A 49 -12.04 51.70 -35.07
CA ASP A 49 -10.74 52.30 -34.68
C ASP A 49 -9.52 51.42 -35.00
N TRP A 50 -9.75 50.13 -35.30
CA TRP A 50 -8.70 49.20 -35.72
C TRP A 50 -8.24 49.40 -37.16
N ALA A 51 -9.07 50.05 -37.98
CA ALA A 51 -8.88 50.18 -39.42
C ALA A 51 -8.17 51.50 -39.77
N GLU A 52 -6.98 51.38 -40.35
CA GLU A 52 -6.18 52.50 -40.84
C GLU A 52 -6.34 52.64 -42.35
N ILE A 53 -6.63 53.86 -42.83
CA ILE A 53 -6.84 54.13 -44.25
C ILE A 53 -5.78 55.09 -44.79
N SER A 54 -5.22 54.75 -45.96
CA SER A 54 -4.49 55.67 -46.82
C SER A 54 -5.12 55.75 -48.21
N ALA A 55 -4.97 56.90 -48.88
CA ALA A 55 -5.48 57.14 -50.23
C ALA A 55 -4.31 57.44 -51.18
N ASP A 56 -4.36 56.86 -52.38
CA ASP A 56 -3.41 57.08 -53.49
C ASP A 56 -4.26 57.32 -54.75
N GLY A 57 -4.37 58.58 -55.17
CA GLY A 57 -5.40 59.05 -56.09
C GLY A 57 -6.84 58.69 -55.63
N LEU A 58 -7.46 57.76 -56.35
CA LEU A 58 -8.82 57.24 -56.08
C LEU A 58 -8.82 55.83 -55.48
N GLN A 59 -7.64 55.30 -55.13
CA GLN A 59 -7.48 53.98 -54.53
C GLN A 59 -7.35 54.12 -53.01
N LEU A 60 -8.11 53.32 -52.26
CA LEU A 60 -8.00 53.25 -50.81
C LEU A 60 -7.24 51.99 -50.41
N ARG A 61 -6.32 52.12 -49.46
CA ARG A 61 -5.64 50.99 -48.82
C ARG A 61 -6.09 50.90 -47.38
N LEU A 62 -6.60 49.73 -47.01
CA LEU A 62 -7.00 49.39 -45.64
C LEU A 62 -5.89 48.58 -44.98
N ALA A 63 -5.44 49.00 -43.81
CA ALA A 63 -4.48 48.29 -42.96
C ALA A 63 -5.00 48.19 -41.51
N GLY A 64 -4.34 47.38 -40.70
CA GLY A 64 -4.72 47.15 -39.29
C GLY A 64 -5.23 45.73 -39.03
N THR A 65 -5.62 45.43 -37.79
CA THR A 65 -6.04 44.09 -37.38
C THR A 65 -7.51 44.08 -36.93
N ALA A 66 -8.38 43.46 -37.72
CA ALA A 66 -9.79 43.34 -37.44
C ALA A 66 -10.06 42.41 -36.26
N PRO A 67 -10.96 42.76 -35.31
CA PRO A 67 -11.32 41.87 -34.20
C PRO A 67 -11.98 40.55 -34.64
N SER A 68 -12.62 40.52 -35.81
CA SER A 68 -13.16 39.31 -36.44
C SER A 68 -13.41 39.54 -37.94
N GLU A 69 -13.65 38.46 -38.67
CA GLU A 69 -13.97 38.50 -40.11
C GLU A 69 -15.22 39.36 -40.40
N ALA A 70 -16.21 39.32 -39.51
CA ALA A 70 -17.43 40.12 -39.65
C ALA A 70 -17.16 41.62 -39.56
N HIS A 71 -16.24 42.04 -38.67
CA HIS A 71 -15.83 43.44 -38.55
C HIS A 71 -15.00 43.89 -39.76
N ARG A 72 -14.10 43.04 -40.26
CA ARG A 72 -13.34 43.30 -41.50
C ARG A 72 -14.27 43.51 -42.70
N PHE A 73 -15.23 42.61 -42.89
CA PHE A 73 -16.20 42.69 -43.98
C PHE A 73 -17.08 43.95 -43.90
N ARG A 74 -17.48 44.34 -42.68
CA ARG A 74 -18.26 45.56 -42.44
C ARG A 74 -17.49 46.82 -42.84
N VAL A 75 -16.20 46.90 -42.49
CA VAL A 75 -15.33 48.02 -42.90
C VAL A 75 -15.18 48.07 -44.41
N LEU A 76 -14.91 46.94 -45.09
CA LEU A 76 -14.80 46.90 -46.55
C LEU A 76 -16.10 47.34 -47.25
N SER A 77 -17.25 46.97 -46.68
CA SER A 77 -18.56 47.39 -47.19
C SER A 77 -18.79 48.90 -47.06
N LEU A 78 -18.45 49.49 -45.90
CA LEU A 78 -18.55 50.94 -45.66
C LEU A 78 -17.63 51.74 -46.58
N LEU A 79 -16.41 51.23 -46.83
CA LEU A 79 -15.49 51.87 -47.76
C LEU A 79 -15.97 51.79 -49.22
N GLY A 80 -16.70 50.72 -49.56
CA GLY A 80 -17.37 50.54 -50.85
C GLY A 80 -18.45 51.59 -51.15
N GLU A 81 -18.97 52.29 -50.13
CA GLU A 81 -19.91 53.41 -50.32
C GLU A 81 -19.19 54.72 -50.69
N VAL A 82 -17.90 54.84 -50.37
CA VAL A 82 -17.08 56.04 -50.61
C VAL A 82 -16.33 55.94 -51.95
N VAL A 83 -15.81 54.75 -52.26
CA VAL A 83 -15.13 54.45 -53.54
C VAL A 83 -15.59 53.09 -54.05
N ASP A 84 -15.55 52.89 -55.37
CA ASP A 84 -15.84 51.59 -55.96
C ASP A 84 -14.96 50.49 -55.34
N SER A 85 -15.55 49.33 -55.04
CA SER A 85 -14.87 48.22 -54.35
C SER A 85 -13.62 47.71 -55.08
N SER A 86 -13.55 47.86 -56.42
CA SER A 86 -12.36 47.50 -57.21
C SER A 86 -11.13 48.36 -56.90
N ARG A 87 -11.34 49.51 -56.24
CA ARG A 87 -10.30 50.48 -55.86
C ARG A 87 -9.90 50.36 -54.39
N ILE A 88 -10.40 49.36 -53.68
CA ILE A 88 -10.04 49.09 -52.29
C ILE A 88 -9.00 47.97 -52.28
N VAL A 89 -7.82 48.26 -51.75
CA VAL A 89 -6.78 47.26 -51.51
C VAL A 89 -6.77 46.94 -50.03
N ASP A 90 -7.25 45.74 -49.71
CA ASP A 90 -7.28 45.22 -48.35
C ASP A 90 -5.93 44.58 -47.98
N GLN A 91 -5.26 45.18 -47.00
CA GLN A 91 -4.03 44.70 -46.36
C GLN A 91 -4.24 44.49 -44.86
N SER A 92 -5.50 44.35 -44.42
CA SER A 92 -5.82 44.07 -43.03
C SER A 92 -5.64 42.60 -42.66
N ASP A 93 -5.24 42.38 -41.41
CA ASP A 93 -5.21 41.06 -40.76
C ASP A 93 -6.45 40.86 -39.89
N VAL A 94 -6.76 39.62 -39.50
CA VAL A 94 -7.81 39.32 -38.52
C VAL A 94 -7.20 38.74 -37.25
N ALA A 95 -7.58 39.28 -36.10
CA ALA A 95 -7.12 38.84 -34.79
C ALA A 95 -7.44 37.35 -34.60
N ARG A 96 -6.42 36.55 -34.25
CA ARG A 96 -6.63 35.13 -33.92
C ARG A 96 -7.27 35.01 -32.53
N PRO A 97 -8.28 34.16 -32.34
CA PRO A 97 -8.82 33.88 -31.02
C PRO A 97 -7.70 33.42 -30.08
N THR A 98 -7.62 34.00 -28.89
CA THR A 98 -6.70 33.55 -27.84
C THR A 98 -7.13 32.15 -27.40
N ALA A 99 -6.26 31.15 -27.54
CA ALA A 99 -6.56 29.81 -27.05
C ALA A 99 -6.72 29.87 -25.52
N VAL A 100 -7.91 29.56 -25.02
CA VAL A 100 -8.18 29.47 -23.58
C VAL A 100 -7.31 28.35 -23.02
N ALA A 101 -6.48 28.66 -22.02
CA ALA A 101 -5.66 27.65 -21.36
C ALA A 101 -6.58 26.60 -20.71
N PRO A 102 -6.29 25.30 -20.85
CA PRO A 102 -7.11 24.26 -20.26
C PRO A 102 -7.13 24.40 -18.72
N PRO A 103 -8.27 24.09 -18.07
CA PRO A 103 -8.37 24.12 -16.63
C PRO A 103 -7.49 23.02 -16.00
N ALA A 104 -7.06 23.23 -14.76
CA ALA A 104 -6.36 22.21 -14.00
C ALA A 104 -7.36 21.16 -13.51
N PHE A 105 -7.33 19.96 -14.10
CA PHE A 105 -8.10 18.84 -13.61
C PHE A 105 -7.58 18.37 -12.24
N SER A 106 -8.51 18.17 -11.32
CA SER A 106 -8.22 17.70 -9.97
C SER A 106 -9.43 16.95 -9.41
N LEU A 107 -9.17 15.83 -8.76
CA LEU A 107 -10.17 15.01 -8.08
C LEU A 107 -9.74 14.83 -6.63
N GLU A 108 -10.62 15.14 -5.70
CA GLU A 108 -10.48 14.83 -4.29
C GLU A 108 -11.48 13.73 -3.91
N MET A 109 -10.95 12.67 -3.30
CA MET A 109 -11.72 11.55 -2.77
C MET A 109 -11.60 11.55 -1.25
N LEU A 110 -12.72 11.68 -0.57
CA LEU A 110 -12.81 11.61 0.90
C LEU A 110 -13.45 10.28 1.27
N ARG A 111 -12.82 9.50 2.14
CA ARG A 111 -13.37 8.26 2.68
C ARG A 111 -13.33 8.28 4.20
N ASN A 112 -14.46 7.96 4.81
CA ASN A 112 -14.63 7.76 6.24
C ASN A 112 -15.55 6.56 6.49
N ASP A 113 -15.91 6.35 7.76
CA ASP A 113 -16.77 5.23 8.17
C ASP A 113 -18.22 5.36 7.62
N ASP A 114 -18.64 6.55 7.17
CA ASP A 114 -19.99 6.84 6.67
C ASP A 114 -20.12 6.71 5.14
N GLY A 115 -19.01 6.69 4.40
CA GLY A 115 -19.02 6.54 2.94
C GLY A 115 -17.87 7.25 2.23
N ILE A 116 -18.08 7.53 0.94
CA ILE A 116 -17.08 8.16 0.05
C ILE A 116 -17.67 9.42 -0.59
N SER A 117 -16.90 10.51 -0.65
CA SER A 117 -17.27 11.73 -1.38
C SER A 117 -16.24 12.05 -2.47
N LEU A 118 -16.71 12.32 -3.68
CA LEU A 118 -15.90 12.67 -4.85
C LEU A 118 -16.13 14.13 -5.21
N ILE A 119 -15.08 14.95 -5.22
CA ILE A 119 -15.18 16.40 -5.42
C ILE A 119 -14.12 16.86 -6.41
N GLY A 120 -14.46 17.70 -7.38
CA GLY A 120 -13.50 18.34 -8.26
C GLY A 120 -13.89 18.34 -9.74
N LEU A 121 -12.90 18.63 -10.59
CA LEU A 121 -13.05 18.75 -12.03
C LEU A 121 -12.28 17.64 -12.74
N VAL A 122 -12.98 16.85 -13.53
CA VAL A 122 -12.41 15.72 -14.29
C VAL A 122 -12.54 15.92 -15.81
N PRO A 123 -11.66 15.33 -16.63
CA PRO A 123 -11.83 15.31 -18.08
C PRO A 123 -13.15 14.66 -18.48
N ALA A 124 -13.80 15.15 -19.54
CA ALA A 124 -15.04 14.55 -20.07
C ALA A 124 -14.88 13.08 -20.50
N ALA A 125 -13.66 12.63 -20.81
CA ALA A 125 -13.35 11.23 -21.09
C ALA A 125 -13.37 10.30 -19.86
N THR A 126 -13.41 10.86 -18.64
CA THR A 126 -13.47 10.08 -17.41
C THR A 126 -14.87 9.49 -17.22
N ASP A 127 -14.95 8.16 -17.13
CA ASP A 127 -16.21 7.45 -16.91
C ASP A 127 -16.63 7.52 -15.44
N ARG A 128 -17.49 8.50 -15.13
CA ARG A 128 -17.97 8.77 -13.77
C ARG A 128 -18.85 7.66 -13.21
N GLU A 129 -19.68 7.05 -14.04
CA GLU A 129 -20.59 5.99 -13.60
C GLU A 129 -19.80 4.75 -13.18
N ARG A 130 -18.79 4.36 -13.98
CA ARG A 130 -17.87 3.27 -13.61
C ARG A 130 -17.09 3.59 -12.35
N LEU A 131 -16.60 4.83 -12.19
CA LEU A 131 -15.87 5.27 -11.01
C LEU A 131 -16.73 5.13 -9.74
N VAL A 132 -17.96 5.63 -9.78
CA VAL A 132 -18.89 5.54 -8.64
C VAL A 132 -19.24 4.08 -8.33
N ALA A 133 -19.47 3.26 -9.35
CA ALA A 133 -19.77 1.83 -9.18
C ALA A 133 -18.59 1.06 -8.56
N GLU A 134 -17.36 1.31 -9.02
CA GLU A 134 -16.15 0.67 -8.50
C GLU A 134 -15.92 1.01 -7.02
N LEU A 135 -16.16 2.27 -6.65
CA LEU A 135 -16.00 2.74 -5.27
C LEU A 135 -17.13 2.28 -4.34
N GLY A 136 -18.30 1.94 -4.89
CA GLY A 136 -19.46 1.48 -4.12
C GLY A 136 -19.17 0.24 -3.27
N ALA A 137 -18.39 -0.72 -3.79
CA ALA A 137 -17.98 -1.91 -3.03
C ALA A 137 -17.05 -1.59 -1.86
N SER A 138 -16.33 -0.47 -1.92
CA SER A 138 -15.35 -0.04 -0.92
C SER A 138 -15.90 0.98 0.08
N ALA A 139 -17.18 1.38 -0.04
CA ALA A 139 -17.79 2.39 0.82
C ALA A 139 -18.19 1.86 2.22
N GLY A 140 -17.87 0.61 2.58
CA GLY A 140 -18.05 0.09 3.94
C GLY A 140 -19.51 0.04 4.44
N GLY A 141 -20.48 0.00 3.52
CA GLY A 141 -21.92 0.11 3.82
C GLY A 141 -22.50 1.53 3.69
N GLY A 142 -21.65 2.54 3.51
CA GLY A 142 -22.01 3.93 3.21
C GLY A 142 -22.32 4.18 1.73
N GLN A 143 -22.81 5.38 1.41
CA GLN A 143 -23.06 5.80 0.01
C GLN A 143 -21.88 6.56 -0.60
N VAL A 144 -21.74 6.48 -1.92
CA VAL A 144 -20.80 7.29 -2.70
C VAL A 144 -21.51 8.58 -3.13
N THR A 145 -21.05 9.72 -2.63
CA THR A 145 -21.55 11.05 -2.99
C THR A 145 -20.69 11.61 -4.14
N ASP A 146 -21.29 11.76 -5.32
CA ASP A 146 -20.63 12.33 -6.49
C ASP A 146 -20.93 13.83 -6.62
N MET A 147 -19.90 14.66 -6.41
CA MET A 147 -19.91 16.12 -6.61
C MET A 147 -18.91 16.54 -7.69
N LEU A 148 -18.64 15.67 -8.67
CA LEU A 148 -17.71 15.95 -9.76
C LEU A 148 -18.35 16.80 -10.85
N GLU A 149 -17.52 17.66 -11.44
CA GLU A 149 -17.80 18.38 -12.68
C GLU A 149 -16.90 17.84 -13.80
N SER A 150 -17.38 17.90 -15.04
CA SER A 150 -16.65 17.44 -16.23
C SER A 150 -16.41 18.59 -17.21
N ALA A 151 -15.19 18.70 -17.74
CA ALA A 151 -14.87 19.67 -18.79
C ALA A 151 -14.30 18.98 -20.04
N ASP A 152 -14.75 19.45 -21.21
CA ASP A 152 -14.35 18.93 -22.52
C ASP A 152 -13.05 19.59 -23.02
N TYR A 153 -11.95 19.21 -22.35
CA TYR A 153 -10.58 19.54 -22.77
C TYR A 153 -9.77 18.25 -22.92
N ARG A 154 -8.67 18.33 -23.66
CA ARG A 154 -7.73 17.20 -23.79
C ARG A 154 -7.29 16.71 -22.41
N GLU A 155 -7.42 15.41 -22.18
CA GLU A 155 -6.94 14.77 -20.96
C GLU A 155 -5.43 14.99 -20.79
N PRO A 156 -4.96 15.44 -19.62
CA PRO A 156 -3.53 15.56 -19.34
C PRO A 156 -2.82 14.21 -19.31
N ASP A 157 -1.59 14.17 -19.80
CA ASP A 157 -0.76 12.98 -19.73
C ASP A 157 -0.57 12.52 -18.27
N GLY A 158 -0.86 11.24 -18.00
CA GLY A 158 -0.73 10.62 -16.68
C GLY A 158 -2.01 10.58 -15.85
N TRP A 159 -3.07 11.32 -16.23
CA TRP A 159 -4.32 11.40 -15.48
C TRP A 159 -4.92 10.03 -15.13
N ALA A 160 -5.14 9.18 -16.13
CA ALA A 160 -5.70 7.84 -15.91
C ALA A 160 -4.86 6.98 -14.93
N ARG A 161 -3.53 7.10 -14.98
CA ARG A 161 -2.64 6.36 -14.07
C ARG A 161 -2.72 6.90 -12.63
N ALA A 162 -2.74 8.22 -12.48
CA ALA A 162 -2.90 8.87 -11.19
C ALA A 162 -4.25 8.54 -10.56
N LEU A 163 -5.32 8.51 -11.38
CA LEU A 163 -6.66 8.12 -10.97
C LEU A 163 -6.71 6.67 -10.49
N ASN A 164 -6.20 5.72 -11.28
CA ASN A 164 -6.19 4.30 -10.91
C ASN A 164 -5.39 4.05 -9.62
N PHE A 165 -4.22 4.68 -9.47
CA PHE A 165 -3.44 4.60 -8.24
C PHE A 165 -4.21 5.19 -7.05
N GLY A 166 -4.85 6.36 -7.23
CA GLY A 166 -5.67 6.99 -6.20
C GLY A 166 -6.84 6.13 -5.75
N ILE A 167 -7.54 5.47 -6.68
CA ILE A 167 -8.64 4.53 -6.39
C ILE A 167 -8.12 3.33 -5.59
N SER A 168 -7.03 2.71 -6.05
CA SER A 168 -6.41 1.57 -5.36
C SER A 168 -5.95 1.94 -3.94
N ALA A 169 -5.37 3.12 -3.76
CA ALA A 169 -5.02 3.65 -2.44
C ALA A 169 -6.26 3.90 -1.57
N LEU A 170 -7.34 4.44 -2.13
CA LEU A 170 -8.60 4.68 -1.41
C LEU A 170 -9.17 3.38 -0.84
N LYS A 171 -9.10 2.28 -1.60
CA LYS A 171 -9.58 0.95 -1.17
C LYS A 171 -8.84 0.44 0.07
N ALA A 172 -7.54 0.69 0.15
CA ALA A 172 -6.68 0.28 1.27
C ALA A 172 -6.77 1.20 2.51
N LEU A 173 -7.32 2.42 2.37
CA LEU A 173 -7.28 3.45 3.41
C LEU A 173 -8.69 3.87 3.84
N PRO A 174 -9.27 3.26 4.90
CA PRO A 174 -10.65 3.50 5.30
C PRO A 174 -10.92 4.92 5.82
N ARG A 175 -9.89 5.61 6.31
CA ARG A 175 -9.98 7.00 6.81
C ARG A 175 -8.96 7.86 6.10
N SER A 176 -9.34 8.40 4.95
CA SER A 176 -8.39 9.08 4.07
C SER A 176 -9.01 10.20 3.24
N LYS A 177 -8.13 11.12 2.84
CA LYS A 177 -8.34 12.11 1.80
C LYS A 177 -7.27 11.92 0.75
N ILE A 178 -7.69 11.69 -0.49
CA ILE A 178 -6.80 11.46 -1.62
C ILE A 178 -7.06 12.51 -2.68
N SER A 179 -6.06 13.33 -2.99
CA SER A 179 -6.12 14.35 -4.03
C SER A 179 -5.30 13.89 -5.24
N VAL A 180 -5.96 13.76 -6.39
CA VAL A 180 -5.42 13.29 -7.66
C VAL A 180 -5.33 14.43 -8.66
N SER A 181 -4.17 14.57 -9.31
CA SER A 181 -3.97 15.38 -10.50
C SER A 181 -3.06 14.65 -11.49
N ALA A 182 -2.91 15.19 -12.71
CA ALA A 182 -2.28 14.53 -13.86
C ALA A 182 -1.03 13.69 -13.57
N ASN A 183 -0.12 14.18 -12.72
CA ASN A 183 1.11 13.46 -12.34
C ASN A 183 1.41 13.55 -10.84
N ARG A 184 0.40 13.80 -10.00
CA ARG A 184 0.57 13.87 -8.55
C ARG A 184 -0.62 13.24 -7.83
N VAL A 185 -0.32 12.42 -6.83
CA VAL A 185 -1.30 11.93 -5.86
C VAL A 185 -0.82 12.32 -4.47
N ALA A 186 -1.67 13.03 -3.74
CA ALA A 186 -1.42 13.37 -2.34
C ALA A 186 -2.42 12.59 -1.47
N ILE A 187 -1.91 11.91 -0.44
CA ILE A 187 -2.69 11.07 0.46
C ILE A 187 -2.51 11.60 1.87
N THR A 188 -3.60 12.00 2.49
CA THR A 188 -3.69 12.26 3.93
C THR A 188 -4.53 11.14 4.55
N ALA A 189 -3.99 10.42 5.53
CA ALA A 189 -4.70 9.29 6.13
C ALA A 189 -4.43 9.13 7.63
N ILE A 190 -5.30 8.39 8.30
CA ILE A 190 -5.13 7.94 9.68
C ILE A 190 -4.97 6.42 9.64
N ALA A 191 -3.84 5.93 10.16
CA ALA A 191 -3.62 4.52 10.46
C ALA A 191 -4.02 4.23 11.92
N ASP A 192 -4.37 3.00 12.23
CA ASP A 192 -4.74 2.56 13.57
C ASP A 192 -3.52 2.39 14.49
N SER A 193 -2.34 2.13 13.92
CA SER A 193 -1.09 1.97 14.68
C SER A 193 0.16 2.46 13.93
N ALA A 194 1.26 2.61 14.67
CA ALA A 194 2.56 2.97 14.07
C ALA A 194 3.11 1.89 13.12
N SER A 195 2.89 0.61 13.43
CA SER A 195 3.31 -0.50 12.56
C SER A 195 2.46 -0.56 11.29
N GLU A 196 1.15 -0.31 11.40
CA GLU A 196 0.28 -0.20 10.23
C GLU A 196 0.66 1.00 9.36
N LYS A 197 0.91 2.18 9.96
CA LYS A 197 1.43 3.34 9.23
C LYS A 197 2.67 2.98 8.41
N GLY A 198 3.65 2.31 9.01
CA GLY A 198 4.88 1.92 8.31
C GLY A 198 4.64 0.95 7.14
N ARG A 199 3.75 -0.03 7.34
CA ARG A 199 3.33 -0.97 6.27
C ARG A 199 2.65 -0.23 5.12
N ILE A 200 1.69 0.65 5.42
CA ILE A 200 0.96 1.44 4.43
C ILE A 200 1.90 2.36 3.64
N GLU A 201 2.78 3.10 4.31
CA GLU A 201 3.72 4.00 3.63
C GLU A 201 4.65 3.24 2.67
N THR A 202 5.16 2.08 3.10
CA THR A 202 6.04 1.23 2.30
C THR A 202 5.30 0.66 1.09
N ASP A 203 4.09 0.15 1.30
CA ASP A 203 3.26 -0.41 0.24
C ASP A 203 2.85 0.63 -0.82
N LEU A 204 2.39 1.82 -0.39
CA LEU A 204 2.00 2.91 -1.30
C LEU A 204 3.19 3.39 -2.13
N ARG A 205 4.38 3.54 -1.54
CA ARG A 205 5.60 3.94 -2.25
C ARG A 205 6.00 2.93 -3.32
N ARG A 206 5.89 1.63 -3.02
CA ARG A 206 6.21 0.55 -3.96
C ARG A 206 5.27 0.50 -5.15
N ARG A 207 3.96 0.64 -4.89
CA ARG A 207 2.92 0.64 -5.93
C ARG A 207 2.92 1.93 -6.77
N THR A 208 3.71 2.94 -6.41
CA THR A 208 3.75 4.24 -7.11
C THR A 208 4.44 4.08 -8.47
N PRO A 209 3.76 4.38 -9.60
CA PRO A 209 4.39 4.38 -10.91
C PRO A 209 5.53 5.40 -11.01
N ALA A 210 6.62 5.09 -11.73
CA ALA A 210 7.81 5.96 -11.81
C ALA A 210 7.55 7.41 -12.31
N SER A 211 6.46 7.64 -13.05
CA SER A 211 6.08 8.96 -13.54
C SER A 211 5.16 9.75 -12.59
N LEU A 212 4.77 9.16 -11.46
CA LEU A 212 3.80 9.72 -10.52
C LEU A 212 4.53 10.27 -9.28
N ARG A 213 4.26 11.53 -8.93
CA ARG A 213 4.74 12.11 -7.67
C ARG A 213 3.77 11.79 -6.54
N LEU A 214 4.20 10.96 -5.60
CA LEU A 214 3.44 10.63 -4.39
C LEU A 214 3.82 11.57 -3.23
N GLU A 215 2.81 12.12 -2.56
CA GLU A 215 2.97 12.83 -1.28
C GLU A 215 2.11 12.14 -0.21
N LEU A 216 2.74 11.77 0.91
CA LEU A 216 2.12 11.03 2.01
C LEU A 216 2.14 11.87 3.28
N ASP A 217 0.99 11.97 3.93
CA ASP A 217 0.81 12.52 5.27
C ASP A 217 -0.07 11.57 6.07
N ILE A 218 0.55 10.58 6.71
CA ILE A 218 -0.13 9.53 7.47
C ILE A 218 0.15 9.70 8.95
N SER A 219 -0.90 9.84 9.74
CA SER A 219 -0.82 9.91 11.20
C SER A 219 -1.25 8.58 11.82
N ALA A 220 -0.70 8.26 12.99
CA ALA A 220 -1.14 7.13 13.80
C ALA A 220 -1.35 7.61 15.24
N PRO A 221 -2.42 7.19 15.93
CA PRO A 221 -2.63 7.54 17.33
C PRO A 221 -1.50 6.94 18.19
N ARG A 222 -1.14 7.66 19.26
CA ARG A 222 -0.16 7.15 20.22
C ARG A 222 -0.78 5.96 20.96
N PRO A 223 -0.05 4.84 21.14
CA PRO A 223 -0.56 3.71 21.87
C PRO A 223 -0.84 4.10 23.32
N VAL A 224 -1.94 3.61 23.88
CA VAL A 224 -2.18 3.61 25.33
C VAL A 224 -1.45 2.40 25.89
N ILE A 225 -0.51 2.63 26.81
CA ILE A 225 0.32 1.59 27.40
C ILE A 225 -0.20 1.32 28.80
N THR A 226 -0.68 0.09 29.04
CA THR A 226 -1.21 -0.35 30.33
C THR A 226 -0.83 -1.81 30.61
N PRO A 227 -0.13 -2.13 31.71
CA PRO A 227 0.51 -1.17 32.63
C PRO A 227 1.62 -0.38 31.91
N PHE A 228 1.93 0.81 32.41
CA PHE A 228 3.00 1.65 31.88
C PHE A 228 4.34 1.11 32.39
N THR A 229 5.07 0.40 31.53
CA THR A 229 6.23 -0.40 31.96
C THR A 229 7.56 0.11 31.42
N LEU A 230 8.60 -0.13 32.21
CA LEU A 230 9.99 -0.07 31.78
C LEU A 230 10.78 -1.16 32.48
N ARG A 231 11.57 -1.93 31.74
CA ARG A 231 12.44 -2.96 32.27
C ARG A 231 13.84 -2.79 31.70
N PHE A 232 14.81 -2.63 32.59
CA PHE A 232 16.21 -2.44 32.25
C PHE A 232 17.06 -3.44 33.02
N LEU A 233 18.07 -4.01 32.37
CA LEU A 233 18.94 -5.01 32.97
C LEU A 233 20.40 -4.78 32.60
N ILE A 234 21.28 -5.23 33.50
CA ILE A 234 22.74 -5.22 33.36
C ILE A 234 23.24 -6.62 33.73
N ASP A 235 23.66 -7.37 32.72
CA ASP A 235 24.20 -8.72 32.83
C ASP A 235 25.57 -8.84 32.11
N ALA A 236 26.00 -10.07 31.78
CA ALA A 236 27.28 -10.31 31.12
C ALA A 236 27.29 -9.84 29.66
N GLU A 237 26.14 -9.81 29.01
CA GLU A 237 25.92 -9.39 27.63
C GLU A 237 25.88 -7.84 27.52
N GLY A 238 25.59 -7.17 28.63
CA GLY A 238 25.65 -5.72 28.77
C GLY A 238 24.29 -5.10 29.05
N ALA A 239 24.29 -3.79 29.27
CA ALA A 239 23.09 -3.08 29.68
C ALA A 239 22.12 -2.85 28.52
N ARG A 240 20.84 -3.18 28.70
CA ARG A 240 19.81 -3.05 27.66
C ARG A 240 18.41 -2.84 28.25
N PHE A 241 17.48 -2.41 27.40
CA PHE A 241 16.04 -2.41 27.71
C PHE A 241 15.40 -3.70 27.19
N ASP A 242 14.66 -4.38 28.06
CA ASP A 242 13.69 -5.40 27.65
C ASP A 242 12.35 -4.74 27.29
N ALA A 243 12.00 -3.65 27.99
CA ALA A 243 10.84 -2.80 27.73
C ALA A 243 11.14 -1.36 28.10
N CYS A 244 10.59 -0.40 27.37
CA CYS A 244 10.76 1.02 27.72
C CYS A 244 9.58 1.83 27.20
N SER A 245 8.96 2.58 28.10
CA SER A 245 7.85 3.48 27.79
C SER A 245 8.17 4.91 28.22
N ALA A 246 7.76 5.87 27.41
CA ALA A 246 7.90 7.31 27.67
C ALA A 246 6.65 8.08 27.22
N ASP A 247 6.30 9.12 27.96
CA ASP A 247 5.09 9.93 27.72
C ASP A 247 5.33 11.12 26.78
N THR A 248 6.58 11.56 26.66
CA THR A 248 7.00 12.68 25.82
C THR A 248 8.38 12.41 25.23
N GLU A 249 8.70 13.07 24.10
CA GLU A 249 10.04 13.00 23.48
C GLU A 249 11.14 13.49 24.44
N ARG A 250 10.84 14.46 25.32
CA ARG A 250 11.79 14.92 26.35
C ARG A 250 12.06 13.83 27.39
N ALA A 251 11.01 13.18 27.90
CA ALA A 251 11.15 12.07 28.84
C ALA A 251 11.93 10.91 28.21
N GLN A 252 11.61 10.57 26.96
CA GLN A 252 12.31 9.55 26.19
C GLN A 252 13.82 9.86 26.08
N ALA A 253 14.18 11.07 25.66
CA ALA A 253 15.59 11.47 25.53
C ALA A 253 16.35 11.38 26.87
N ARG A 254 15.71 11.79 27.97
CA ARG A 254 16.22 11.69 29.34
C ARG A 254 16.51 10.24 29.76
N ILE A 255 15.52 9.36 29.58
CA ILE A 255 15.62 7.94 29.90
C ILE A 255 16.73 7.27 29.08
N LEU A 256 16.78 7.51 27.77
CA LEU A 256 17.81 6.96 26.89
C LEU A 256 19.22 7.46 27.28
N GLN A 257 19.35 8.71 27.73
CA GLN A 257 20.62 9.23 28.22
C GLN A 257 21.04 8.58 29.55
N ALA A 258 20.10 8.32 30.46
CA ALA A 258 20.40 7.56 31.68
C ALA A 258 20.81 6.12 31.40
N ALA A 259 20.14 5.44 30.46
CA ALA A 259 20.53 4.09 30.06
C ALA A 259 21.96 4.03 29.51
N ARG A 260 22.35 4.99 28.67
CA ARG A 260 23.73 5.10 28.19
C ARG A 260 24.74 5.36 29.31
N ARG A 261 24.38 6.18 30.31
CA ARG A 261 25.21 6.37 31.51
C ARG A 261 25.34 5.10 32.35
N ALA A 262 24.30 4.27 32.35
CA ALA A 262 24.27 2.96 32.99
C ALA A 262 24.98 1.85 32.18
N GLY A 263 25.60 2.19 31.04
CA GLY A 263 26.41 1.26 30.25
C GLY A 263 25.72 0.69 29.00
N ALA A 264 24.51 1.15 28.66
CA ALA A 264 23.80 0.63 27.49
C ALA A 264 24.42 1.13 26.18
N THR A 265 24.61 0.21 25.23
CA THR A 265 25.25 0.49 23.93
C THR A 265 24.31 0.13 22.77
N GLY A 266 24.63 0.61 21.56
CA GLY A 266 23.83 0.35 20.36
C GLY A 266 22.58 1.23 20.23
N ALA A 267 21.65 0.78 19.37
CA ALA A 267 20.37 1.45 19.14
C ALA A 267 19.39 1.07 20.26
N LEU A 268 19.04 2.05 21.10
CA LEU A 268 18.11 1.88 22.21
C LEU A 268 16.72 2.38 21.80
N GLY A 269 15.72 1.51 21.88
CA GLY A 269 14.32 1.84 21.66
C GLY A 269 13.61 2.21 22.96
N CYS A 270 12.67 3.16 22.88
CA CYS A 270 11.73 3.43 23.97
C CYS A 270 10.41 3.94 23.39
N THR A 271 9.32 3.22 23.63
CA THR A 271 8.01 3.46 23.02
C THR A 271 7.37 4.73 23.58
N LEU A 272 6.94 5.65 22.70
CA LEU A 272 6.19 6.84 23.10
C LEU A 272 4.69 6.52 23.20
N GLY A 273 4.14 6.52 24.40
CA GLY A 273 2.72 6.16 24.64
C GLY A 273 2.03 7.02 25.69
N MET A 274 0.70 6.88 25.78
CA MET A 274 -0.12 7.43 26.85
C MET A 274 -0.23 6.43 28.01
N GLY A 275 -0.67 6.86 29.18
CA GLY A 275 -0.82 6.00 30.36
C GLY A 275 0.20 6.21 31.47
N VAL A 276 1.00 7.30 31.40
CA VAL A 276 2.04 7.58 32.40
C VAL A 276 1.43 7.74 33.80
N PRO A 277 1.97 7.06 34.83
CA PRO A 277 1.41 7.06 36.19
C PRO A 277 1.70 8.37 36.95
N SER A 278 2.77 9.08 36.56
CA SER A 278 3.27 10.27 37.24
C SER A 278 4.05 11.17 36.29
N PRO A 279 3.95 12.51 36.42
CA PRO A 279 4.79 13.44 35.66
C PRO A 279 6.29 13.29 35.96
N ASN A 280 6.65 12.66 37.09
CA ASN A 280 8.03 12.40 37.50
C ASN A 280 8.54 11.03 37.03
N TRP A 281 7.84 10.36 36.10
CA TRP A 281 8.25 9.06 35.55
C TRP A 281 9.70 9.04 35.07
N ALA A 282 10.08 9.98 34.20
CA ALA A 282 11.44 10.03 33.66
C ALA A 282 12.49 10.23 34.77
N GLU A 283 12.17 11.00 35.81
CA GLU A 283 13.07 11.23 36.94
C GLU A 283 13.24 9.97 37.80
N ALA A 284 12.16 9.27 38.13
CA ALA A 284 12.22 8.02 38.88
C ALA A 284 12.98 6.92 38.11
N VAL A 285 12.76 6.82 36.80
CA VAL A 285 13.52 5.92 35.92
C VAL A 285 15.00 6.28 35.90
N GLU A 286 15.37 7.56 35.77
CA GLU A 286 16.77 7.98 35.83
C GLU A 286 17.45 7.58 37.14
N MET A 287 16.77 7.75 38.27
CA MET A 287 17.27 7.33 39.59
C MET A 287 17.44 5.80 39.67
N GLY A 288 16.45 5.05 39.20
CA GLY A 288 16.47 3.59 39.21
C GLY A 288 17.57 3.00 38.32
N LEU A 289 17.77 3.52 37.11
CA LEU A 289 18.85 3.12 36.22
C LEU A 289 20.23 3.45 36.81
N GLY A 290 20.35 4.61 37.46
CA GLY A 290 21.57 4.99 38.19
C GLY A 290 21.87 4.07 39.36
N ALA A 291 20.85 3.69 40.14
CA ALA A 291 20.97 2.74 41.25
C ALA A 291 21.41 1.35 40.75
N LEU A 292 20.80 0.83 39.68
CA LEU A 292 21.19 -0.46 39.13
C LEU A 292 22.65 -0.46 38.64
N ALA A 293 23.07 0.61 37.96
CA ALA A 293 24.46 0.78 37.54
C ALA A 293 25.43 0.89 38.73
N GLY A 294 25.00 1.51 39.84
CA GLY A 294 25.78 1.62 41.07
C GLY A 294 25.92 0.30 41.85
N ILE A 295 24.93 -0.59 41.73
CA ILE A 295 24.97 -1.96 42.28
C ILE A 295 25.91 -2.87 41.47
N GLY A 296 26.00 -2.63 40.16
CA GLY A 296 26.93 -3.33 39.26
C GLY A 296 26.35 -4.56 38.56
N GLY A 297 25.04 -4.77 38.62
CA GLY A 297 24.36 -5.84 37.89
C GLY A 297 22.96 -6.17 38.45
N GLY A 298 22.10 -6.71 37.60
CA GLY A 298 20.74 -7.12 37.96
C GLY A 298 19.68 -6.59 36.98
N SER A 299 18.44 -6.48 37.45
CA SER A 299 17.33 -5.89 36.69
C SER A 299 16.52 -4.92 37.54
N ILE A 300 15.95 -3.91 36.88
CA ILE A 300 14.96 -3.00 37.46
C ILE A 300 13.73 -2.95 36.57
N THR A 301 12.57 -3.12 37.16
CA THR A 301 11.27 -3.13 36.48
C THR A 301 10.38 -2.08 37.11
N PHE A 302 9.85 -1.18 36.30
CA PHE A 302 8.79 -0.25 36.63
C PHE A 302 7.49 -0.79 36.02
N SER A 303 6.43 -0.82 36.83
CA SER A 303 5.07 -1.07 36.42
C SER A 303 4.17 -0.05 37.06
N ASP A 304 3.76 0.97 36.29
CA ASP A 304 3.08 2.13 36.82
C ASP A 304 3.87 2.79 37.97
N ALA A 305 3.34 2.79 39.20
CA ALA A 305 4.01 3.38 40.36
C ALA A 305 4.92 2.38 41.10
N ASP A 306 4.84 1.09 40.79
CA ASP A 306 5.58 0.04 41.49
C ASP A 306 6.92 -0.23 40.80
N ILE A 307 7.97 -0.37 41.61
CA ILE A 307 9.35 -0.60 41.17
C ILE A 307 9.84 -1.89 41.82
N ALA A 308 10.35 -2.82 41.02
CA ALA A 308 11.06 -3.99 41.47
C ALA A 308 12.53 -3.93 41.06
N LEU A 309 13.46 -4.03 42.00
CA LEU A 309 14.89 -4.12 41.76
C LEU A 309 15.40 -5.49 42.22
N ILE A 310 15.94 -6.28 41.29
CA ILE A 310 16.55 -7.57 41.59
C ILE A 310 18.05 -7.45 41.30
N ALA A 311 18.88 -7.50 42.35
CA ALA A 311 20.33 -7.40 42.20
C ALA A 311 20.96 -8.71 41.69
N ALA A 312 22.12 -8.60 41.04
CA ALA A 312 22.87 -9.78 40.64
C ALA A 312 23.42 -10.57 41.86
N GLU A 313 23.52 -11.90 41.74
CA GLU A 313 23.96 -12.79 42.84
C GLU A 313 25.37 -12.48 43.38
N ASN A 314 26.21 -11.81 42.60
CA ASN A 314 27.58 -11.46 42.97
C ASN A 314 27.68 -10.18 43.82
N VAL A 315 26.60 -9.44 43.98
CA VAL A 315 26.54 -8.18 44.73
C VAL A 315 26.73 -8.42 46.24
N SER A 316 27.45 -7.51 46.90
CA SER A 316 27.63 -7.57 48.36
C SER A 316 26.38 -7.01 49.06
N GLN A 317 26.00 -7.60 50.20
CA GLN A 317 24.87 -7.11 51.01
C GLN A 317 25.04 -5.62 51.37
N ALA A 318 26.27 -5.19 51.71
CA ALA A 318 26.55 -3.82 52.09
C ALA A 318 26.37 -2.82 50.94
N ASP A 319 26.75 -3.20 49.72
CA ASP A 319 26.52 -2.36 48.54
C ASP A 319 25.05 -2.32 48.16
N PHE A 320 24.37 -3.46 48.27
CA PHE A 320 22.92 -3.55 48.06
C PHE A 320 22.16 -2.62 49.02
N ASP A 321 22.37 -2.76 50.33
CA ASP A 321 21.67 -1.96 51.36
C ASP A 321 21.92 -0.45 51.18
N ARG A 322 23.16 -0.07 50.82
CA ARG A 322 23.52 1.34 50.59
C ARG A 322 22.76 1.91 49.38
N VAL A 323 22.82 1.24 48.23
CA VAL A 323 22.23 1.77 46.99
C VAL A 323 20.70 1.73 47.05
N VAL A 324 20.11 0.67 47.60
CA VAL A 324 18.65 0.57 47.78
C VAL A 324 18.16 1.65 48.75
N GLY A 325 18.84 1.86 49.89
CA GLY A 325 18.46 2.90 50.85
C GLY A 325 18.57 4.32 50.30
N GLU A 326 19.59 4.59 49.47
CA GLU A 326 19.72 5.87 48.75
C GLU A 326 18.61 6.05 47.70
N LEU A 327 18.24 5.00 46.97
CA LEU A 327 17.17 5.05 45.98
C LEU A 327 15.81 5.29 46.67
N GLU A 328 15.47 4.50 47.68
CA GLU A 328 14.21 4.61 48.42
C GLU A 328 14.02 5.99 49.05
N SER A 329 15.09 6.59 49.59
CA SER A 329 15.04 7.93 50.20
C SER A 329 14.83 9.07 49.20
N ASN A 330 15.26 8.89 47.95
CA ASN A 330 15.23 9.93 46.91
C ASN A 330 14.08 9.77 45.92
N LEU A 331 13.44 8.60 45.87
CA LEU A 331 12.31 8.36 44.97
C LEU A 331 11.14 9.31 45.25
N PRO A 332 10.45 9.80 44.21
CA PRO A 332 9.24 10.59 44.41
C PRO A 332 8.18 9.78 45.16
N ALA A 333 7.44 10.43 46.08
CA ALA A 333 6.53 9.77 47.02
C ALA A 333 5.40 8.90 46.41
N VAL A 334 5.14 9.02 45.10
CA VAL A 334 4.15 8.20 44.39
C VAL A 334 4.69 6.79 44.09
N PHE A 335 6.00 6.58 44.08
CA PHE A 335 6.61 5.31 43.72
C PHE A 335 6.91 4.43 44.93
N SER A 336 6.68 3.12 44.77
CA SER A 336 6.95 2.07 45.76
C SER A 336 8.09 1.18 45.28
N LEU A 337 9.16 1.05 46.08
CA LEU A 337 10.30 0.20 45.74
C LEU A 337 10.24 -1.13 46.50
N HIS A 338 10.30 -2.24 45.77
CA HIS A 338 10.57 -3.57 46.26
C HIS A 338 11.95 -4.00 45.75
N ALA A 339 12.90 -4.27 46.64
CA ALA A 339 14.24 -4.69 46.27
C ALA A 339 14.56 -6.07 46.84
N GLU A 340 15.16 -6.92 46.01
CA GLU A 340 15.56 -8.28 46.38
C GLU A 340 17.02 -8.54 45.99
N LEU A 341 17.77 -9.15 46.92
CA LEU A 341 19.07 -9.75 46.66
C LEU A 341 18.90 -11.28 46.74
N PRO A 342 18.94 -12.01 45.61
CA PRO A 342 18.80 -13.46 45.61
C PRO A 342 19.86 -14.14 46.47
N GLU A 343 19.47 -15.15 47.25
CA GLU A 343 20.41 -15.94 48.04
C GLU A 343 21.34 -16.74 47.12
N LYS A 344 22.65 -16.68 47.36
CA LYS A 344 23.62 -17.56 46.69
C LYS A 344 23.25 -19.01 47.00
N LEU A 345 22.92 -19.80 45.98
CA LEU A 345 22.76 -21.25 46.10
C LEU A 345 23.98 -21.82 46.82
N ALA A 346 23.78 -22.25 48.06
CA ALA A 346 24.85 -22.74 48.92
C ALA A 346 25.54 -23.93 48.23
N ASN A 347 26.86 -23.81 48.09
CA ASN A 347 27.75 -24.83 47.55
C ASN A 347 27.35 -26.26 47.96
N GLY A 348 26.86 -27.05 47.01
CA GLY A 348 27.09 -28.49 46.96
C GLY A 348 26.46 -29.39 48.03
N VAL A 349 25.46 -28.94 48.81
CA VAL A 349 24.61 -29.89 49.54
C VAL A 349 23.43 -30.26 48.66
N ALA A 350 23.58 -31.36 47.92
CA ALA A 350 22.52 -31.98 47.16
C ALA A 350 21.41 -32.49 48.09
N THR A 351 20.42 -31.66 48.40
CA THR A 351 19.06 -32.19 48.55
C THR A 351 18.56 -32.49 47.14
N ALA A 352 18.62 -33.77 46.78
CA ALA A 352 18.37 -34.36 45.46
C ALA A 352 16.92 -34.24 44.96
N VAL A 353 16.38 -33.02 44.91
CA VAL A 353 15.16 -32.73 44.17
C VAL A 353 15.56 -31.73 43.09
N GLU A 354 15.71 -32.21 41.86
CA GLU A 354 15.86 -31.33 40.70
C GLU A 354 14.71 -30.30 40.72
N PRO A 355 15.03 -28.99 40.62
CA PRO A 355 14.01 -27.96 40.59
C PRO A 355 12.97 -28.29 39.51
N PRO A 356 11.68 -28.04 39.75
CA PRO A 356 10.69 -28.25 38.72
C PRO A 356 11.01 -27.36 37.52
N GLU A 357 11.03 -27.97 36.33
CA GLU A 357 11.24 -27.27 35.06
C GLU A 357 10.11 -27.58 34.08
N PHE A 358 9.80 -26.59 33.25
CA PHE A 358 8.92 -26.72 32.10
C PHE A 358 9.59 -26.10 30.88
N PHE A 359 9.47 -26.77 29.74
CA PHE A 359 10.07 -26.37 28.48
C PHE A 359 9.01 -26.27 27.40
N ALA A 360 9.10 -25.24 26.57
CA ALA A 360 8.35 -25.14 25.32
C ALA A 360 9.31 -24.80 24.17
N THR A 361 9.06 -25.36 23.00
CA THR A 361 9.84 -25.08 21.78
C THR A 361 8.88 -24.91 20.62
N LEU A 362 8.97 -23.76 19.94
CA LEU A 362 8.27 -23.42 18.71
C LEU A 362 9.26 -23.50 17.55
N SER A 363 9.00 -24.34 16.56
CA SER A 363 9.78 -24.41 15.33
C SER A 363 9.24 -23.45 14.27
N ALA A 364 10.09 -23.10 13.29
CA ALA A 364 9.76 -22.16 12.22
C ALA A 364 8.62 -22.64 11.28
N ASP A 365 8.26 -23.92 11.33
CA ASP A 365 7.11 -24.50 10.63
C ASP A 365 5.79 -24.39 11.43
N GLY A 366 5.83 -23.74 12.60
CA GLY A 366 4.67 -23.53 13.48
C GLY A 366 4.39 -24.68 14.44
N ALA A 367 5.16 -25.77 14.43
CA ALA A 367 4.97 -26.87 15.38
C ALA A 367 5.49 -26.50 16.78
N VAL A 368 4.71 -26.85 17.82
CA VAL A 368 5.06 -26.56 19.21
C VAL A 368 5.18 -27.84 20.05
N GLN A 369 6.25 -27.93 20.82
CA GLN A 369 6.49 -29.03 21.75
C GLN A 369 6.52 -28.53 23.18
N LEU A 370 5.63 -29.08 24.02
CA LEU A 370 5.44 -28.69 25.41
C LEU A 370 5.81 -29.85 26.33
N ARG A 371 6.77 -29.67 27.23
CA ARG A 371 7.28 -30.73 28.12
C ARG A 371 7.49 -30.21 29.53
N GLY A 372 7.27 -31.05 30.54
CA GLY A 372 7.58 -30.70 31.94
C GLY A 372 6.46 -30.99 32.93
N ARG A 373 6.52 -30.35 34.09
CA ARG A 373 5.61 -30.60 35.21
C ARG A 373 4.42 -29.64 35.23
N VAL A 374 3.23 -30.15 35.53
CA VAL A 374 1.98 -29.37 35.73
C VAL A 374 1.29 -29.81 37.03
N PRO A 375 0.59 -28.92 37.76
CA PRO A 375 0.14 -29.25 39.12
C PRO A 375 -1.00 -30.28 39.15
N ASP A 376 -1.91 -30.21 38.18
CA ASP A 376 -3.08 -31.08 38.10
C ASP A 376 -3.59 -31.24 36.66
N ALA A 377 -4.63 -32.06 36.49
CA ALA A 377 -5.25 -32.30 35.18
C ALA A 377 -5.90 -31.03 34.59
N ARG A 378 -6.46 -30.14 35.43
CA ARG A 378 -7.11 -28.91 34.95
C ARG A 378 -6.09 -27.95 34.36
N ALA A 379 -4.93 -27.81 35.00
CA ALA A 379 -3.83 -27.01 34.49
C ALA A 379 -3.28 -27.57 33.17
N ARG A 380 -3.20 -28.90 33.05
CA ARG A 380 -2.80 -29.55 31.79
C ARG A 380 -3.80 -29.29 30.67
N ASP A 381 -5.09 -29.40 30.97
CA ASP A 381 -6.15 -29.19 29.97
C ASP A 381 -6.20 -27.71 29.53
N ALA A 382 -6.00 -26.77 30.46
CA ALA A 382 -5.87 -25.35 30.16
C ALA A 382 -4.65 -25.04 29.28
N LEU A 383 -3.50 -25.67 29.58
CA LEU A 383 -2.29 -25.56 28.77
C LEU A 383 -2.51 -26.08 27.35
N HIS A 384 -3.17 -27.23 27.19
CA HIS A 384 -3.50 -27.79 25.89
C HIS A 384 -4.44 -26.85 25.11
N ALA A 385 -5.49 -26.35 25.76
CA ALA A 385 -6.46 -25.47 25.12
C ALA A 385 -5.83 -24.15 24.66
N LEU A 386 -4.97 -23.55 25.49
CA LEU A 386 -4.22 -22.34 25.14
C LEU A 386 -3.28 -22.61 23.96
N ALA A 387 -2.43 -23.65 24.04
CA ALA A 387 -1.49 -23.96 22.97
C ALA A 387 -2.20 -24.25 21.65
N ALA A 388 -3.33 -24.95 21.68
CA ALA A 388 -4.07 -25.25 20.48
C ALA A 388 -4.81 -24.03 19.90
N ALA A 389 -5.12 -23.01 20.73
CA ALA A 389 -5.65 -21.73 20.26
C ALA A 389 -4.56 -20.85 19.62
N GLU A 390 -3.36 -20.84 20.20
CA GLU A 390 -2.23 -20.04 19.69
C GLU A 390 -1.59 -20.65 18.43
N PHE A 391 -1.38 -21.97 18.40
CA PHE A 391 -0.58 -22.64 17.36
C PHE A 391 -1.38 -23.56 16.43
N GLY A 392 -2.66 -23.80 16.74
CA GLY A 392 -3.51 -24.75 16.00
C GLY A 392 -3.41 -26.18 16.53
N GLN A 393 -4.53 -26.92 16.45
CA GLN A 393 -4.68 -28.25 17.09
C GLN A 393 -3.66 -29.29 16.60
N ASP A 394 -3.38 -29.34 15.29
CA ASP A 394 -2.52 -30.36 14.70
C ASP A 394 -1.01 -30.10 14.91
N ALA A 395 -0.66 -28.90 15.36
CA ALA A 395 0.73 -28.46 15.56
C ALA A 395 1.24 -28.66 16.99
N VAL A 396 0.36 -29.04 17.94
CA VAL A 396 0.70 -29.11 19.38
C VAL A 396 1.08 -30.52 19.81
N TYR A 397 2.31 -30.69 20.28
CA TYR A 397 2.78 -31.89 20.94
C TYR A 397 2.95 -31.68 22.45
N LEU A 398 2.05 -32.28 23.25
CA LEU A 398 2.05 -32.16 24.70
C LEU A 398 2.61 -33.42 25.40
N ALA A 399 3.74 -33.28 26.07
CA ALA A 399 4.39 -34.33 26.88
C ALA A 399 4.64 -33.87 28.33
N THR A 400 3.57 -33.48 29.02
CA THR A 400 3.60 -33.03 30.42
C THR A 400 3.26 -34.12 31.42
N ARG A 401 3.80 -34.02 32.63
CA ARG A 401 3.52 -34.91 33.76
C ARG A 401 2.89 -34.14 34.92
N ILE A 402 1.87 -34.73 35.55
CA ILE A 402 1.23 -34.15 36.74
C ILE A 402 2.16 -34.31 37.95
N TYR A 403 2.42 -33.21 38.66
CA TYR A 403 3.24 -33.13 39.86
C TYR A 403 2.62 -32.10 40.82
N PRO A 404 1.92 -32.51 41.90
CA PRO A 404 1.18 -31.59 42.76
C PRO A 404 2.04 -30.58 43.53
N ASP A 405 3.27 -30.96 43.88
CA ASP A 405 4.16 -30.16 44.75
C ASP A 405 4.97 -29.13 43.94
N LEU A 406 4.27 -28.26 43.21
CA LEU A 406 4.88 -27.17 42.44
C LEU A 406 4.79 -25.83 43.19
N PRO A 407 5.74 -24.90 42.96
CA PRO A 407 5.69 -23.57 43.55
C PRO A 407 4.39 -22.82 43.25
N GLY A 408 4.05 -21.88 44.14
CA GLY A 408 2.93 -20.97 43.92
C GLY A 408 3.07 -20.23 42.58
N GLY A 409 1.95 -20.03 41.88
CA GLY A 409 1.94 -19.33 40.59
C GLY A 409 2.51 -20.14 39.39
N TRP A 410 2.92 -21.39 39.57
CA TRP A 410 3.50 -22.21 38.48
C TRP A 410 2.63 -22.26 37.22
N THR A 411 1.31 -22.50 37.37
CA THR A 411 0.38 -22.51 36.23
C THR A 411 0.36 -21.17 35.50
N ALA A 412 0.33 -20.06 36.23
CA ALA A 412 0.34 -18.73 35.63
C ALA A 412 1.64 -18.46 34.86
N ARG A 413 2.79 -18.86 35.42
CA ARG A 413 4.10 -18.77 34.76
C ARG A 413 4.12 -19.57 33.45
N VAL A 414 3.68 -20.83 33.49
CA VAL A 414 3.64 -21.70 32.31
C VAL A 414 2.73 -21.12 31.24
N LEU A 415 1.48 -20.79 31.57
CA LEU A 415 0.51 -20.29 30.60
C LEU A 415 0.96 -18.96 29.97
N THR A 416 1.45 -18.01 30.79
CA THR A 416 1.98 -16.73 30.30
C THR A 416 3.18 -16.93 29.37
N SER A 417 4.02 -17.93 29.65
CA SER A 417 5.18 -18.21 28.78
C SER A 417 4.78 -18.83 27.44
N ILE A 418 3.67 -19.57 27.37
CA ILE A 418 3.13 -20.08 26.11
C ILE A 418 2.52 -18.95 25.28
N GLU A 419 1.76 -18.07 25.92
CA GLU A 419 1.21 -16.86 25.29
C GLU A 419 2.34 -15.98 24.73
N ALA A 420 3.42 -15.78 25.49
CA ALA A 420 4.61 -15.05 25.03
C ALA A 420 5.34 -15.77 23.87
N LEU A 421 5.43 -17.10 23.90
CA LEU A 421 6.03 -17.88 22.81
C LEU A 421 5.24 -17.75 21.51
N GLY A 422 3.91 -17.58 21.59
CA GLY A 422 3.04 -17.32 20.45
C GLY A 422 3.29 -16.00 19.72
N MET A 423 4.05 -15.08 20.34
CA MET A 423 4.44 -13.80 19.74
C MET A 423 5.74 -13.88 18.93
N LEU A 424 6.37 -15.06 18.85
CA LEU A 424 7.63 -15.29 18.14
C LEU A 424 7.39 -16.14 16.89
N ASP A 425 8.25 -15.98 15.88
CA ASP A 425 8.23 -16.82 14.67
C ASP A 425 8.82 -18.21 14.95
N ALA A 426 9.84 -18.27 15.81
CA ALA A 426 10.44 -19.49 16.33
C ALA A 426 11.12 -19.18 17.67
N GLY A 427 11.17 -20.14 18.60
CA GLY A 427 11.79 -19.90 19.89
C GLY A 427 11.67 -21.02 20.91
N ASN A 428 12.20 -20.76 22.09
CA ASN A 428 12.21 -21.68 23.21
C ASN A 428 11.97 -20.94 24.53
N VAL A 429 11.25 -21.63 25.42
CA VAL A 429 10.99 -21.21 26.79
C VAL A 429 11.53 -22.24 27.75
N GLN A 430 12.18 -21.77 28.81
CA GLN A 430 12.43 -22.54 30.03
C GLN A 430 11.79 -21.82 31.22
N VAL A 431 10.86 -22.48 31.90
CA VAL A 431 10.24 -22.00 33.13
C VAL A 431 10.82 -22.77 34.31
N ARG A 432 11.38 -22.03 35.27
CA ARG A 432 11.81 -22.52 36.58
C ARG A 432 11.10 -21.76 37.70
N ALA A 433 11.33 -22.20 38.93
CA ALA A 433 10.77 -21.55 40.12
C ALA A 433 11.33 -20.12 40.30
N ASP A 434 12.60 -19.93 39.97
CA ASP A 434 13.40 -18.72 40.15
C ASP A 434 13.42 -17.82 38.92
N VAL A 435 13.38 -18.37 37.70
CA VAL A 435 13.53 -17.59 36.45
C VAL A 435 12.70 -18.14 35.29
N ILE A 436 12.27 -17.26 34.40
CA ILE A 436 11.71 -17.61 33.08
C ILE A 436 12.69 -17.15 32.01
N ARG A 437 13.17 -18.06 31.16
CA ARG A 437 14.01 -17.73 30.01
C ARG A 437 13.21 -17.89 28.73
N LEU A 438 13.14 -16.85 27.92
CA LEU A 438 12.53 -16.87 26.60
C LEU A 438 13.55 -16.37 25.57
N SER A 439 13.79 -17.17 24.54
CA SER A 439 14.63 -16.79 23.42
C SER A 439 13.99 -17.17 22.09
N GLY A 440 14.28 -16.41 21.04
CA GLY A 440 13.74 -16.70 19.71
C GLY A 440 13.90 -15.57 18.72
N GLU A 441 13.26 -15.75 17.57
CA GLU A 441 13.24 -14.80 16.45
C GLU A 441 11.84 -14.21 16.30
N THR A 442 11.78 -12.94 15.92
CA THR A 442 10.52 -12.23 15.70
C THR A 442 10.69 -11.14 14.65
N GLN A 443 9.67 -10.98 13.81
CA GLN A 443 9.54 -9.86 12.89
C GLN A 443 8.82 -8.64 13.50
N ASP A 444 8.35 -8.73 14.75
CA ASP A 444 7.78 -7.60 15.47
C ASP A 444 8.86 -6.86 16.26
N ALA A 445 9.18 -5.64 15.84
CA ALA A 445 10.14 -4.78 16.52
C ALA A 445 9.71 -4.41 17.97
N LEU A 446 8.43 -4.56 18.32
CA LEU A 446 7.89 -4.30 19.65
C LEU A 446 7.69 -5.59 20.49
N ALA A 447 8.09 -6.75 19.99
CA ALA A 447 7.86 -8.03 20.67
C ALA A 447 8.42 -8.05 22.10
N SER A 448 9.66 -7.61 22.31
CA SER A 448 10.29 -7.59 23.64
C SER A 448 9.49 -6.75 24.65
N ASP A 449 9.02 -5.58 24.21
CA ASP A 449 8.26 -4.63 25.02
C ASP A 449 6.86 -5.19 25.36
N THR A 450 6.19 -5.80 24.38
CA THR A 450 4.88 -6.45 24.55
C THR A 450 4.95 -7.68 25.45
N ILE A 451 5.94 -8.55 25.23
CA ILE A 451 6.17 -9.75 26.04
C ILE A 451 6.50 -9.37 27.49
N SER A 452 7.38 -8.38 27.69
CA SER A 452 7.70 -7.89 29.04
C SER A 452 6.46 -7.37 29.78
N ARG A 453 5.61 -6.58 29.10
CA ARG A 453 4.32 -6.14 29.67
C ARG A 453 3.41 -7.29 30.02
N LEU A 454 3.29 -8.27 29.13
CA LEU A 454 2.48 -9.46 29.37
C LEU A 454 2.92 -10.14 30.67
N PHE A 455 4.22 -10.39 30.82
CA PHE A 455 4.74 -11.01 32.03
C PHE A 455 4.49 -10.17 33.29
N VAL A 456 4.77 -8.86 33.26
CA VAL A 456 4.50 -7.96 34.39
C VAL A 456 3.02 -7.96 34.76
N SER A 457 2.12 -7.88 33.79
CA SER A 457 0.67 -7.84 34.03
C SER A 457 0.11 -9.15 34.62
N ARG A 458 0.72 -10.29 34.30
CA ARG A 458 0.23 -11.62 34.72
C ARG A 458 0.96 -12.17 35.94
N LEU A 459 2.22 -11.82 36.13
CA LEU A 459 3.11 -12.39 37.16
C LEU A 459 3.57 -11.35 38.21
N GLY A 460 3.36 -10.06 37.96
CA GLY A 460 3.84 -8.97 38.79
C GLY A 460 5.23 -8.45 38.40
N GLU A 461 5.57 -7.29 38.94
CA GLU A 461 6.81 -6.54 38.70
C GLU A 461 8.09 -7.27 39.16
N GLY A 462 7.98 -8.14 40.17
CA GLY A 462 9.09 -8.96 40.69
C GLY A 462 9.38 -10.23 39.90
N ALA A 463 8.71 -10.46 38.77
CA ALA A 463 8.97 -11.63 37.94
C ALA A 463 10.38 -11.56 37.32
N ASN A 464 11.23 -12.53 37.68
CA ASN A 464 12.57 -12.65 37.10
C ASN A 464 12.50 -13.34 35.73
N ILE A 465 12.75 -12.56 34.67
CA ILE A 465 12.61 -12.98 33.28
C ILE A 465 13.89 -12.61 32.51
N GLU A 466 14.40 -13.55 31.73
CA GLU A 466 15.52 -13.33 30.81
C GLU A 466 14.97 -13.42 29.37
N LEU A 467 15.01 -12.30 28.64
CA LEU A 467 14.62 -12.22 27.25
C LEU A 467 15.86 -12.16 26.34
N ALA A 468 15.92 -13.04 25.35
CA ALA A 468 16.93 -13.05 24.30
C ALA A 468 16.26 -13.17 22.93
N LEU A 469 15.66 -12.06 22.48
CA LEU A 469 14.89 -12.00 21.24
C LEU A 469 15.70 -11.31 20.13
N ASN A 470 15.69 -11.91 18.96
CA ASN A 470 16.32 -11.36 17.77
C ASN A 470 15.25 -10.81 16.83
N TYR A 471 15.27 -9.50 16.60
CA TYR A 471 14.45 -8.87 15.58
C TYR A 471 15.05 -9.12 14.19
N THR A 472 14.28 -9.77 13.33
CA THR A 472 14.60 -9.91 11.92
C THR A 472 13.65 -9.03 11.14
N ALA A 473 14.17 -8.05 10.41
CA ALA A 473 13.32 -7.22 9.57
C ALA A 473 12.56 -8.11 8.56
N PRO A 474 11.26 -7.89 8.35
CA PRO A 474 10.53 -8.59 7.30
C PRO A 474 11.29 -8.47 5.98
N PRO A 475 11.37 -9.53 5.16
CA PRO A 475 12.08 -9.48 3.89
C PRO A 475 11.54 -8.32 3.06
N GLU A 476 12.45 -7.57 2.41
CA GLU A 476 12.02 -6.55 1.47
C GLU A 476 11.13 -7.22 0.40
N PRO A 477 10.00 -6.63 0.02
CA PRO A 477 9.04 -7.26 -0.87
C PRO A 477 9.60 -7.68 -2.23
N ASP A 478 10.63 -7.00 -2.72
CA ASP A 478 11.32 -7.37 -3.96
C ASP A 478 12.13 -8.68 -3.80
N ALA A 479 12.43 -9.06 -2.54
CA ALA A 479 12.98 -10.36 -2.16
C ALA A 479 11.88 -11.41 -1.84
N ALA A 480 10.60 -11.00 -1.74
CA ALA A 480 9.45 -11.89 -1.53
C ALA A 480 8.84 -12.45 -2.83
N GLY A 481 9.50 -12.20 -3.98
CA GLY A 481 9.03 -12.62 -5.29
C GLY A 481 8.07 -11.63 -5.97
N PRO A 482 7.68 -11.89 -7.23
CA PRO A 482 6.74 -11.07 -7.98
C PRO A 482 5.36 -11.00 -7.29
N SER A 483 4.70 -9.84 -7.39
CA SER A 483 3.34 -9.67 -6.85
C SER A 483 2.32 -10.58 -7.55
N GLY A 484 1.19 -10.88 -6.90
CA GLY A 484 0.15 -11.71 -7.51
C GLY A 484 -0.39 -11.15 -8.83
N GLU A 485 -0.56 -9.83 -8.94
CA GLU A 485 -0.94 -9.17 -10.20
C GLU A 485 0.13 -9.33 -11.29
N GLU A 486 1.40 -9.17 -10.94
CA GLU A 486 2.52 -9.36 -11.86
C GLU A 486 2.62 -10.82 -12.34
N CYS A 487 2.40 -11.77 -11.44
CA CYS A 487 2.34 -13.19 -11.75
C CYS A 487 1.25 -13.51 -12.77
N VAL A 488 0.01 -13.08 -12.51
CA VAL A 488 -1.11 -13.28 -13.43
C VAL A 488 -0.85 -12.58 -14.77
N ALA A 489 -0.29 -11.38 -14.77
CA ALA A 489 0.08 -10.66 -15.99
C ALA A 489 1.13 -11.42 -16.81
N ARG A 490 2.20 -11.92 -16.18
CA ARG A 490 3.24 -12.74 -16.83
C ARG A 490 2.66 -14.01 -17.44
N LEU A 491 1.79 -14.71 -16.70
CA LEU A 491 1.13 -15.93 -17.18
C LEU A 491 0.21 -15.66 -18.39
N ASN A 492 -0.62 -14.62 -18.31
CA ASN A 492 -1.53 -14.26 -19.40
C ASN A 492 -0.79 -13.70 -20.62
N ALA A 493 0.37 -13.05 -20.45
CA ALA A 493 1.24 -12.66 -21.55
C ALA A 493 1.73 -13.88 -22.35
N VAL A 494 2.19 -14.94 -21.66
CA VAL A 494 2.57 -16.21 -22.32
C VAL A 494 1.41 -16.80 -23.11
N LEU A 495 0.18 -16.79 -22.55
CA LEU A 495 -1.01 -17.31 -23.20
C LEU A 495 -1.48 -16.49 -24.41
N THR A 496 -1.18 -15.19 -24.42
CA THR A 496 -1.48 -14.29 -25.54
C THR A 496 -0.55 -14.56 -26.73
N GLU A 497 0.73 -14.82 -26.45
CA GLU A 497 1.72 -15.16 -27.48
C GLU A 497 1.58 -16.60 -27.98
N ASN A 498 1.29 -17.54 -27.07
CA ASN A 498 1.22 -18.97 -27.35
C ASN A 498 0.01 -19.60 -26.64
N LYS A 499 -1.03 -19.96 -27.41
CA LYS A 499 -2.23 -20.61 -26.84
C LYS A 499 -1.97 -22.07 -26.47
N ILE A 500 -2.63 -22.54 -25.41
CA ILE A 500 -2.73 -23.96 -25.09
C ILE A 500 -3.72 -24.62 -26.05
N THR A 501 -3.25 -25.57 -26.85
CA THR A 501 -4.07 -26.29 -27.83
C THR A 501 -4.53 -27.64 -27.27
N PHE A 502 -5.74 -28.05 -27.65
CA PHE A 502 -6.38 -29.29 -27.22
C PHE A 502 -6.82 -30.13 -28.43
N GLU A 503 -6.96 -31.43 -28.26
CA GLU A 503 -7.59 -32.29 -29.27
C GLU A 503 -9.05 -31.85 -29.52
N PRO A 504 -9.57 -32.00 -30.75
CA PRO A 504 -10.93 -31.56 -31.09
C PRO A 504 -11.99 -32.16 -30.16
N GLY A 505 -12.83 -31.30 -29.57
CA GLY A 505 -13.91 -31.70 -28.65
C GLY A 505 -13.42 -32.31 -27.32
N SER A 506 -12.13 -32.19 -26.99
CA SER A 506 -11.50 -32.85 -25.85
C SER A 506 -10.82 -31.86 -24.90
N SER A 507 -10.54 -32.33 -23.69
CA SER A 507 -9.68 -31.68 -22.68
C SER A 507 -8.24 -32.20 -22.71
N VAL A 508 -7.90 -33.08 -23.66
CA VAL A 508 -6.54 -33.59 -23.85
C VAL A 508 -5.67 -32.50 -24.48
N ILE A 509 -4.63 -32.07 -23.77
CA ILE A 509 -3.64 -31.07 -24.25
C ILE A 509 -2.77 -31.73 -25.33
N THR A 510 -2.58 -31.05 -26.47
CA THR A 510 -1.75 -31.61 -27.55
C THR A 510 -0.26 -31.50 -27.21
N ALA A 511 0.57 -32.34 -27.84
CA ALA A 511 2.02 -32.27 -27.69
C ALA A 511 2.62 -30.91 -28.11
N ALA A 512 1.97 -30.18 -29.02
CA ALA A 512 2.42 -28.87 -29.47
C ALA A 512 2.32 -27.78 -28.38
N ALA A 513 1.46 -27.97 -27.37
CA ALA A 513 1.33 -27.04 -26.26
C ALA A 513 2.39 -27.23 -25.16
N ALA A 514 3.23 -28.28 -25.23
CA ALA A 514 4.20 -28.60 -24.19
C ALA A 514 5.16 -27.42 -23.86
N PRO A 515 5.74 -26.68 -24.82
CA PRO A 515 6.61 -25.54 -24.52
C PRO A 515 5.88 -24.41 -23.77
N THR A 516 4.60 -24.19 -24.08
CA THR A 516 3.77 -23.20 -23.40
C THR A 516 3.53 -23.61 -21.94
N ILE A 517 3.20 -24.88 -21.69
CA ILE A 517 3.03 -25.37 -20.32
C ILE A 517 4.36 -25.32 -19.55
N ASP A 518 5.51 -25.56 -20.19
CA ASP A 518 6.83 -25.42 -19.58
C ASP A 518 7.12 -23.97 -19.15
N ALA A 519 6.78 -22.99 -20.01
CA ALA A 519 6.93 -21.56 -19.70
C ALA A 519 6.01 -21.13 -18.54
N LEU A 520 4.76 -21.57 -18.55
CA LEU A 520 3.82 -21.32 -17.44
C LEU A 520 4.34 -21.94 -16.14
N ALA A 521 4.85 -23.17 -16.18
CA ALA A 521 5.40 -23.85 -15.01
C ALA A 521 6.67 -23.17 -14.46
N ALA A 522 7.44 -22.45 -15.27
CA ALA A 522 8.55 -21.63 -14.78
C ALA A 522 8.03 -20.41 -14.00
N ILE A 523 7.05 -19.69 -14.57
CA ILE A 523 6.48 -18.50 -13.92
C ILE A 523 5.76 -18.88 -12.62
N VAL A 524 4.95 -19.95 -12.61
CA VAL A 524 4.24 -20.36 -11.39
C VAL A 524 5.21 -20.76 -10.27
N ARG A 525 6.39 -21.28 -10.59
CA ARG A 525 7.44 -21.56 -9.57
C ARG A 525 8.03 -20.28 -8.97
N ASP A 526 8.15 -19.22 -9.77
CA ASP A 526 8.60 -17.91 -9.26
C ASP A 526 7.49 -17.21 -8.44
N CYS A 527 6.24 -17.62 -8.62
CA CYS A 527 5.03 -17.02 -8.04
C CYS A 527 4.46 -17.85 -6.87
N GLU A 528 5.35 -18.47 -6.08
CA GLU A 528 4.99 -19.42 -5.03
C GLU A 528 3.94 -18.82 -4.07
N GLU A 529 2.94 -19.62 -3.69
CA GLU A 529 1.84 -19.26 -2.77
C GLU A 529 0.82 -18.20 -3.24
N VAL A 530 0.93 -17.62 -4.44
CA VAL A 530 -0.10 -16.71 -4.97
C VAL A 530 -1.41 -17.48 -5.26
N PRO A 531 -2.56 -17.11 -4.64
CA PRO A 531 -3.85 -17.73 -4.92
C PRO A 531 -4.37 -17.36 -6.31
N MET A 532 -4.54 -18.34 -7.19
CA MET A 532 -4.91 -18.11 -8.58
C MET A 532 -6.00 -19.06 -9.06
N GLN A 533 -6.78 -18.62 -10.05
CA GLN A 533 -7.76 -19.41 -10.75
C GLN A 533 -7.39 -19.56 -12.22
N ILE A 534 -7.42 -20.80 -12.71
CA ILE A 534 -7.36 -21.11 -14.14
C ILE A 534 -8.79 -21.15 -14.68
N GLY A 535 -9.15 -20.13 -15.47
CA GLY A 535 -10.43 -20.00 -16.16
C GLY A 535 -10.40 -20.66 -17.53
N GLY A 536 -11.32 -21.59 -17.79
CA GLY A 536 -11.52 -22.18 -19.11
C GLY A 536 -12.74 -21.58 -19.81
N HIS A 537 -12.59 -21.25 -21.09
CA HIS A 537 -13.65 -20.67 -21.92
C HIS A 537 -13.80 -21.43 -23.25
N THR A 538 -15.02 -21.49 -23.77
CA THR A 538 -15.35 -22.05 -25.09
C THR A 538 -15.99 -20.98 -25.98
N ASP A 539 -16.12 -21.29 -27.27
CA ASP A 539 -17.00 -20.53 -28.15
C ASP A 539 -18.47 -20.94 -27.94
N SER A 540 -19.37 -20.28 -28.66
CA SER A 540 -20.82 -20.54 -28.67
C SER A 540 -21.28 -21.82 -29.40
N GLN A 541 -20.36 -22.67 -29.87
CA GLN A 541 -20.74 -23.87 -30.61
C GLN A 541 -20.96 -25.03 -29.65
N GLY A 542 -22.15 -25.62 -29.68
CA GLY A 542 -22.54 -26.72 -28.79
C GLY A 542 -23.63 -26.32 -27.81
N SER A 543 -23.97 -27.22 -26.90
CA SER A 543 -24.89 -26.91 -25.80
C SER A 543 -24.13 -26.29 -24.63
N GLU A 544 -24.72 -25.34 -23.92
CA GLU A 544 -24.16 -24.70 -22.71
C GLU A 544 -23.56 -25.71 -21.72
N ASP A 545 -24.28 -26.79 -21.41
CA ASP A 545 -23.84 -27.87 -20.51
C ASP A 545 -22.57 -28.59 -20.99
N MET A 546 -22.45 -28.80 -22.31
CA MET A 546 -21.27 -29.43 -22.92
C MET A 546 -20.08 -28.47 -22.85
N ASN A 547 -20.32 -27.20 -23.15
CA ASN A 547 -19.33 -26.13 -23.14
C ASN A 547 -18.79 -25.87 -21.72
N LEU A 548 -19.65 -25.91 -20.72
CA LEU A 548 -19.25 -25.82 -19.31
C LEU A 548 -18.41 -27.02 -18.87
N ARG A 549 -18.81 -28.25 -19.19
CA ARG A 549 -18.01 -29.45 -18.88
C ARG A 549 -16.66 -29.45 -19.60
N LEU A 550 -16.64 -29.05 -20.87
CA LEU A 550 -15.43 -29.01 -21.68
C LEU A 550 -14.43 -27.97 -21.16
N SER A 551 -14.90 -26.74 -20.89
CA SER A 551 -14.06 -25.69 -20.29
C SER A 551 -13.50 -26.08 -18.93
N GLN A 552 -14.33 -26.67 -18.05
CA GLN A 552 -13.88 -27.17 -16.75
C GLN A 552 -12.81 -28.27 -16.90
N GLY A 553 -13.03 -29.20 -17.83
CA GLY A 553 -12.08 -30.28 -18.12
C GLY A 553 -10.75 -29.73 -18.62
N ARG A 554 -10.77 -28.70 -19.48
CA ARG A 554 -9.56 -28.05 -20.00
C ARG A 554 -8.79 -27.31 -18.92
N ALA A 555 -9.47 -26.51 -18.09
CA ALA A 555 -8.83 -25.83 -16.97
C ALA A 555 -8.17 -26.83 -16.00
N ARG A 556 -8.86 -27.95 -15.69
CA ARG A 556 -8.31 -29.03 -14.86
C ARG A 556 -7.11 -29.71 -15.52
N ALA A 557 -7.14 -29.94 -16.83
CA ALA A 557 -6.04 -30.54 -17.55
C ALA A 557 -4.76 -29.68 -17.46
N VAL A 558 -4.89 -28.35 -17.47
CA VAL A 558 -3.75 -27.43 -17.27
C VAL A 558 -3.18 -27.57 -15.85
N VAL A 559 -4.01 -27.63 -14.81
CA VAL A 559 -3.55 -27.89 -13.43
C VAL A 559 -2.77 -29.20 -13.34
N VAL A 560 -3.30 -30.28 -13.90
CA VAL A 560 -2.62 -31.59 -13.92
C VAL A 560 -1.29 -31.52 -14.67
N ALA A 561 -1.24 -30.79 -15.79
CA ALA A 561 -0.01 -30.63 -16.56
C ALA A 561 1.07 -29.81 -15.82
N LEU A 562 0.67 -28.86 -14.95
CA LEU A 562 1.57 -28.14 -14.04
C LEU A 562 2.05 -29.06 -12.91
N GLN A 563 1.17 -29.86 -12.32
CA GLN A 563 1.54 -30.86 -11.29
C GLN A 563 2.58 -31.86 -11.80
N GLN A 564 2.42 -32.34 -13.04
CA GLN A 564 3.40 -33.24 -13.68
C GLN A 564 4.79 -32.60 -13.84
N ARG A 565 4.87 -31.26 -13.83
CA ARG A 565 6.11 -30.48 -13.84
C ARG A 565 6.62 -30.13 -12.45
N ARG A 566 6.07 -30.75 -11.40
CA ARG A 566 6.41 -30.55 -9.99
C ARG A 566 6.16 -29.13 -9.48
N VAL A 567 5.16 -28.45 -10.04
CA VAL A 567 4.69 -27.17 -9.52
C VAL A 567 3.73 -27.43 -8.36
N LEU A 568 3.92 -26.72 -7.24
CA LEU A 568 2.94 -26.72 -6.15
C LEU A 568 1.66 -26.01 -6.64
N THR A 569 0.53 -26.73 -6.61
CA THR A 569 -0.76 -26.24 -7.14
C THR A 569 -1.82 -26.07 -6.04
N GLY A 570 -1.41 -26.11 -4.77
CA GLY A 570 -2.32 -25.99 -3.62
C GLY A 570 -3.05 -24.65 -3.57
N SER A 571 -2.45 -23.58 -4.11
CA SER A 571 -3.04 -22.24 -4.24
C SER A 571 -3.77 -22.02 -5.58
N ILE A 572 -3.89 -23.04 -6.44
CA ILE A 572 -4.46 -22.91 -7.79
C ILE A 572 -5.76 -23.70 -7.91
N VAL A 573 -6.85 -23.00 -8.22
CA VAL A 573 -8.15 -23.62 -8.54
C VAL A 573 -8.40 -23.62 -10.04
N SER A 574 -9.25 -24.53 -10.51
CA SER A 574 -9.67 -24.60 -11.92
C SER A 574 -11.18 -24.43 -12.04
N GLN A 575 -11.62 -23.55 -12.94
CA GLN A 575 -13.04 -23.24 -13.15
C GLN A 575 -13.35 -23.12 -14.64
N GLY A 576 -14.40 -23.80 -15.09
CA GLY A 576 -14.97 -23.64 -16.42
C GLY A 576 -16.06 -22.57 -16.43
N PHE A 577 -16.07 -21.75 -17.48
CA PHE A 577 -17.09 -20.72 -17.72
C PHE A 577 -17.95 -20.99 -18.96
N GLY A 578 -17.64 -22.05 -19.72
CA GLY A 578 -18.29 -22.34 -20.99
C GLY A 578 -18.21 -21.15 -21.94
N GLU A 579 -19.34 -20.79 -22.55
CA GLU A 579 -19.47 -19.69 -23.52
C GLU A 579 -19.94 -18.36 -22.91
N THR A 580 -20.11 -18.30 -21.58
CA THR A 580 -20.79 -17.19 -20.90
C THR A 580 -19.99 -15.88 -20.85
N GLN A 581 -18.69 -15.93 -21.11
CA GLN A 581 -17.79 -14.77 -21.06
C GLN A 581 -17.01 -14.59 -22.38
N PRO A 582 -17.69 -14.21 -23.48
CA PRO A 582 -17.05 -13.98 -24.76
C PRO A 582 -16.23 -12.69 -24.75
N ILE A 583 -15.03 -12.74 -25.34
CA ILE A 583 -14.15 -11.58 -25.52
C ILE A 583 -14.13 -11.08 -26.98
N ALA A 584 -14.72 -11.86 -27.89
CA ALA A 584 -14.84 -11.54 -29.30
C ALA A 584 -16.15 -12.08 -29.90
N ASP A 585 -16.51 -11.59 -31.09
CA ASP A 585 -17.74 -11.97 -31.77
C ASP A 585 -17.74 -13.45 -32.22
N ASN A 586 -18.65 -14.24 -31.64
CA ASN A 586 -18.88 -15.64 -31.96
C ASN A 586 -19.40 -15.89 -33.40
N GLY A 587 -19.88 -14.85 -34.09
CA GLY A 587 -20.28 -14.93 -35.50
C GLY A 587 -19.10 -15.21 -36.45
N THR A 588 -17.90 -14.80 -36.08
CA THR A 588 -16.69 -14.96 -36.90
C THR A 588 -15.82 -16.12 -36.43
N GLU A 589 -15.10 -16.79 -37.34
CA GLU A 589 -14.16 -17.85 -36.92
C GLU A 589 -13.02 -17.29 -36.06
N ALA A 590 -12.53 -16.10 -36.39
CA ALA A 590 -11.52 -15.42 -35.61
C ALA A 590 -11.99 -15.13 -34.16
N GLY A 591 -13.23 -14.68 -33.98
CA GLY A 591 -13.78 -14.43 -32.66
C GLY A 591 -14.10 -15.70 -31.86
N ARG A 592 -14.59 -16.77 -32.52
CA ARG A 592 -14.71 -18.10 -31.88
C ARG A 592 -13.36 -18.61 -31.39
N GLU A 593 -12.33 -18.50 -32.23
CA GLU A 593 -10.98 -18.89 -31.85
C GLU A 593 -10.42 -18.05 -30.70
N ALA A 594 -10.73 -16.76 -30.62
CA ALA A 594 -10.38 -15.93 -29.47
C ALA A 594 -11.13 -16.34 -28.18
N ASN A 595 -12.40 -16.74 -28.28
CA ASN A 595 -13.20 -17.20 -27.13
C ASN A 595 -12.76 -18.56 -26.58
N ARG A 596 -12.19 -19.44 -27.42
CA ARG A 596 -11.56 -20.70 -27.01
C ARG A 596 -10.21 -20.43 -26.31
N ARG A 597 -10.25 -20.05 -25.03
CA ARG A 597 -9.05 -19.65 -24.28
C ARG A 597 -8.97 -20.24 -22.88
N ILE A 598 -7.74 -20.20 -22.36
CA ILE A 598 -7.42 -20.36 -20.94
C ILE A 598 -6.94 -18.99 -20.46
N GLU A 599 -7.27 -18.61 -19.23
CA GLU A 599 -6.75 -17.41 -18.59
C GLU A 599 -6.46 -17.68 -17.12
N PHE A 600 -5.54 -16.91 -16.54
CA PHE A 600 -5.29 -16.86 -15.11
C PHE A 600 -5.96 -15.63 -14.51
N LEU A 601 -6.59 -15.81 -13.35
CA LEU A 601 -7.23 -14.77 -12.55
C LEU A 601 -6.65 -14.82 -11.14
N LEU A 602 -6.49 -13.67 -10.49
CA LEU A 602 -6.10 -13.61 -9.08
C LEU A 602 -7.33 -13.91 -8.21
N LEU A 603 -7.15 -14.68 -7.13
CA LEU A 603 -8.20 -14.91 -6.14
C LEU A 603 -7.99 -14.02 -4.92
N ASP A 604 -9.01 -13.24 -4.55
CA ASP A 604 -9.00 -12.50 -3.29
C ASP A 604 -9.19 -13.46 -2.09
N GLY A 605 -8.58 -13.13 -0.94
CA GLY A 605 -8.33 -14.04 0.19
C GLY A 605 -9.52 -14.80 0.79
N ASP A 606 -10.76 -14.42 0.50
CA ASP A 606 -11.96 -15.13 0.98
C ASP A 606 -12.29 -16.39 0.16
N ALA A 607 -11.79 -16.53 -1.07
CA ALA A 607 -12.06 -17.70 -1.92
C ALA A 607 -11.12 -18.89 -1.64
N ALA A 608 -9.96 -18.65 -1.03
CA ALA A 608 -8.93 -19.67 -0.77
C ALA A 608 -9.35 -20.67 0.33
N THR A 609 -10.14 -20.24 1.31
CA THR A 609 -10.62 -21.10 2.42
C THR A 609 -11.71 -22.09 2.01
N ALA A 610 -12.40 -21.88 0.89
CA ALA A 610 -13.37 -22.83 0.36
C ALA A 610 -12.73 -24.02 -0.39
N ALA A 611 -11.46 -23.89 -0.81
CA ALA A 611 -10.78 -24.86 -1.68
C ALA A 611 -9.94 -25.91 -0.92
N THR A 612 -9.67 -25.72 0.37
CA THR A 612 -8.84 -26.65 1.19
C THR A 612 -9.64 -27.78 1.85
N GLY A 613 -10.94 -27.92 1.55
CA GLY A 613 -11.71 -29.09 1.96
C GLY A 613 -11.14 -30.39 1.32
N PRO A 614 -11.06 -31.52 2.06
CA PRO A 614 -10.49 -32.74 1.52
C PRO A 614 -11.28 -33.21 0.30
N VAL A 615 -10.61 -33.27 -0.85
CA VAL A 615 -11.13 -33.84 -2.09
C VAL A 615 -11.50 -35.30 -1.81
N LYS A 616 -12.80 -35.59 -1.68
CA LYS A 616 -13.31 -36.96 -1.73
C LYS A 616 -13.00 -37.53 -3.11
N VAL A 617 -12.01 -38.41 -3.18
CA VAL A 617 -11.79 -39.28 -4.33
C VAL A 617 -12.95 -40.27 -4.39
N THR A 618 -13.99 -39.95 -5.16
CA THR A 618 -14.95 -40.95 -5.63
C THR A 618 -14.27 -41.74 -6.74
N GLY A 619 -13.77 -42.94 -6.40
CA GLY A 619 -13.24 -43.89 -7.37
C GLY A 619 -14.35 -44.37 -8.32
N PRO A 620 -14.00 -44.78 -9.56
CA PRO A 620 -14.97 -45.32 -10.50
C PRO A 620 -15.47 -46.69 -10.01
N ASP A 621 -16.78 -46.86 -10.11
CA ASP A 621 -17.53 -48.07 -9.81
C ASP A 621 -17.04 -49.23 -10.68
N ILE A 622 -16.38 -50.22 -10.06
CA ILE A 622 -16.01 -51.49 -10.69
C ILE A 622 -16.90 -52.58 -10.09
N THR A 623 -18.13 -52.70 -10.58
CA THR A 623 -18.95 -53.89 -10.35
C THR A 623 -19.42 -54.48 -11.66
N ALA A 624 -18.68 -55.48 -12.16
CA ALA A 624 -19.21 -56.69 -12.80
C ALA A 624 -18.04 -57.60 -13.19
N ASP A 625 -17.73 -58.58 -12.36
CA ASP A 625 -17.88 -60.01 -12.69
C ASP A 625 -17.11 -60.85 -11.65
N ARG A 626 -17.82 -61.66 -10.87
CA ARG A 626 -17.22 -62.65 -9.98
C ARG A 626 -17.99 -63.96 -10.11
N PRO A 627 -17.34 -65.10 -10.39
CA PRO A 627 -18.01 -66.38 -10.50
C PRO A 627 -18.45 -66.91 -9.12
N ALA A 628 -19.52 -67.70 -9.13
CA ALA A 628 -20.24 -68.20 -7.96
C ALA A 628 -19.41 -69.11 -7.01
N PRO A 629 -19.69 -69.14 -5.70
CA PRO A 629 -18.97 -69.98 -4.75
C PRO A 629 -19.52 -71.42 -4.71
N ARG A 630 -18.63 -72.40 -4.50
CA ARG A 630 -18.98 -73.80 -4.18
C ARG A 630 -19.59 -73.92 -2.78
N PRO A 631 -20.53 -74.85 -2.56
CA PRO A 631 -21.11 -75.09 -1.24
C PRO A 631 -20.17 -75.91 -0.35
N THR A 632 -20.06 -75.50 0.92
CA THR A 632 -19.36 -76.19 2.01
C THR A 632 -20.26 -77.29 2.60
N GLN A 633 -19.70 -78.48 2.82
CA GLN A 633 -20.29 -79.54 3.67
C GLN A 633 -19.93 -79.31 5.14
N PRO A 634 -20.74 -79.80 6.10
CA PRO A 634 -20.54 -79.57 7.52
C PRO A 634 -19.53 -80.57 8.14
N THR A 635 -18.88 -80.08 9.20
CA THR A 635 -17.81 -80.65 10.04
C THR A 635 -18.18 -81.94 10.79
N PRO A 636 -17.18 -82.69 11.29
CA PRO A 636 -16.60 -82.40 12.61
C PRO A 636 -15.23 -81.70 12.58
#